data_AF-F4PS82-F1
#
_entry.id   AF-F4PS82-F1
#
_cell.length_a   1.000
_cell.length_b   1.000
_cell.length_c   1.000
_cell.angle_alpha   90.00
_cell.angle_beta   90.00
_cell.angle_gamma   90.00
#
_symmetry.space_group_name_H-M   'P 1'
#
loop_
_entity.id
_entity.type
_entity.pdbx_description
1 polymer ?
#
loop_
_entity_poly.entity_id
_entity_poly.type
_entity_poly.pdbx_seq_one_letter_code
_entity_poly.pdbx_strand_id
1 'polypeptide(L)'
;MNRVVITGLGAITPFGRGVEYSWNQLKSCRGAIKQLVFDCTTFPFQLQAKVAATVPRLQTNSSSTEVGDTSTLFHDDLVPVQYRSGCSDFIKYAMVAADEAILDANLNTLDNTSLQERIGVCIGSGIGALEDITTTHDKIMKGGVNKASAYFIPRILINEVSGLVAIKHSLKGPNLSIVSACATGAHAIGESFRKIRYGEADIMVCGGTEAAITPLSMSGFSRMKALSTKYNDTPEKSSRPFDKNRDGFVMGEGAGILVLEDLDHAKARGAKIYAEIVGYGSSCDAHHLSAPISTGDGAKRAMKAAIQDANKIINITSIDYINAHATSTPLGDTIELLAVENTLSEMNINQSSDKPSIGSNKGAIGHLLGAAGAVESIFSILAIRDNIIPPTLNLDNPDYTNDKLRLVKDTCYSPSNPIQTVLKNSFGFGERRDRMLKSIVSRSVNHLTKNNNSIVVCVRSIFTTPEIMPFDEDQKQLQETIREFAQNELAPIAAQVDKDNVFPSHMWKKMGELGLLGITAPAKYGGLELGYTSHCIAMEELSRASASVALSYGAHSNLCVNQITRNGNEAQKQKYLPKLISGDFVGALAMSEPNAGSDVVSMKTHATRVDGGWKINGNKMWITNGPDADVLVVYAKTDPAGGSKGITAFLIEKGMKGFSTGQKLDKLGMRGSNTCELIFEDCFVPDENVMGTVGSGVRVLMSGLDYERLVLSAGPLGIMQSCMDQVVPYIHTREQFGKKIGEFQLMQGKVADMYTLLNASRSYVYTVARAADAGLVSRKDCAAVILYSAENATQLALQAIQTLGGNGYINEFPTGRLLRDAKLYEIGAGTSEIRRMLIGRELFIESE
;
A
#
# COMPACT_ATOMS: atom_id res chain seq x y z
N MET A 1 10.39 6.09 -19.76
CA MET A 1 10.98 5.80 -18.43
C MET A 1 12.46 5.99 -18.56
N ASN A 2 13.06 6.71 -17.62
CA ASN A 2 14.49 6.97 -17.54
C ASN A 2 15.27 5.66 -17.36
N ARG A 3 16.60 5.67 -17.48
CA ARG A 3 17.41 4.46 -17.29
C ARG A 3 18.36 4.69 -16.13
N VAL A 4 18.49 3.75 -15.20
CA VAL A 4 19.07 4.05 -13.89
C VAL A 4 20.40 3.35 -13.72
N VAL A 5 21.45 4.14 -13.63
CA VAL A 5 22.82 3.69 -13.39
C VAL A 5 23.24 3.96 -11.95
N ILE A 6 24.19 3.16 -11.47
CA ILE A 6 24.90 3.43 -10.22
C ILE A 6 26.19 4.19 -10.57
N THR A 7 26.35 5.40 -10.04
CA THR A 7 27.50 6.27 -10.34
C THR A 7 28.47 6.44 -9.16
N GLY A 8 28.02 6.16 -7.92
CA GLY A 8 28.89 6.18 -6.73
C GLY A 8 28.51 5.13 -5.69
N LEU A 9 29.50 4.65 -4.93
CA LEU A 9 29.39 3.62 -3.90
C LEU A 9 30.05 4.10 -2.60
N GLY A 10 29.46 3.78 -1.44
CA GLY A 10 30.05 4.08 -0.13
C GLY A 10 29.65 3.07 0.95
N ALA A 11 30.59 2.67 1.82
CA ALA A 11 30.39 1.56 2.75
C ALA A 11 31.15 1.69 4.08
N ILE A 12 30.41 1.46 5.17
CA ILE A 12 30.95 1.13 6.50
C ILE A 12 30.57 -0.33 6.77
N THR A 13 31.55 -1.21 7.01
CA THR A 13 31.32 -2.64 7.24
C THR A 13 32.06 -3.15 8.47
N PRO A 14 31.78 -4.38 8.95
CA PRO A 14 32.55 -5.01 10.02
C PRO A 14 34.03 -5.30 9.70
N PHE A 15 34.46 -5.16 8.43
CA PHE A 15 35.88 -5.07 8.12
C PHE A 15 36.47 -3.71 8.48
N GLY A 16 35.73 -2.63 8.21
CA GLY A 16 36.16 -1.25 8.37
C GLY A 16 35.39 -0.30 7.45
N ARG A 17 35.87 0.94 7.38
CA ARG A 17 35.45 1.97 6.42
C ARG A 17 36.06 1.71 5.04
N GLY A 18 35.27 1.93 3.99
CA GLY A 18 35.72 2.00 2.61
C GLY A 18 35.27 0.83 1.75
N VAL A 19 34.77 1.14 0.55
CA VAL A 19 34.25 0.17 -0.43
C VAL A 19 35.35 -0.79 -0.90
N GLU A 20 36.46 -0.28 -1.45
CA GLU A 20 37.57 -1.12 -1.93
C GLU A 20 38.22 -1.92 -0.80
N TYR A 21 38.34 -1.35 0.39
CA TYR A 21 38.90 -2.07 1.54
C TYR A 21 38.02 -3.25 1.93
N SER A 22 36.72 -3.01 2.14
CA SER A 22 35.74 -4.05 2.46
C SER A 22 35.68 -5.16 1.39
N TRP A 23 35.75 -4.77 0.12
CA TRP A 23 35.76 -5.69 -1.03
C TRP A 23 37.05 -6.53 -1.12
N ASN A 24 38.22 -5.94 -0.87
CA ASN A 24 39.48 -6.67 -0.87
C ASN A 24 39.61 -7.61 0.34
N GLN A 25 39.08 -7.24 1.52
CA GLN A 25 38.98 -8.18 2.65
C GLN A 25 38.05 -9.35 2.32
N LEU A 26 36.89 -9.10 1.71
CA LEU A 26 35.96 -10.15 1.28
C LEU A 26 36.60 -11.09 0.23
N LYS A 27 37.30 -10.54 -0.78
CA LYS A 27 38.04 -11.34 -1.77
C LYS A 27 39.18 -12.16 -1.14
N SER A 28 39.76 -11.71 -0.03
CA SER A 28 40.80 -12.44 0.71
C SER A 28 40.29 -13.65 1.52
N CYS A 29 38.99 -13.98 1.41
CA CYS A 29 38.34 -15.11 2.09
C CYS A 29 38.36 -15.00 3.63
N ARG A 30 38.43 -13.79 4.18
CA ARG A 30 38.46 -13.52 5.64
C ARG A 30 37.08 -13.19 6.19
N GLY A 31 36.81 -13.63 7.41
CA GLY A 31 35.66 -13.22 8.21
C GLY A 31 35.98 -12.03 9.12
N ALA A 32 34.97 -11.20 9.38
CA ALA A 32 35.00 -10.08 10.32
C ALA A 32 34.33 -10.38 11.67
N ILE A 33 33.60 -11.50 11.77
CA ILE A 33 32.89 -11.94 12.98
C ILE A 33 33.90 -12.24 14.10
N LYS A 34 33.61 -11.74 15.30
CA LYS A 34 34.47 -11.82 16.49
C LYS A 34 33.66 -12.21 17.73
N GLN A 35 34.37 -12.53 18.81
CA GLN A 35 33.78 -12.65 20.14
C GLN A 35 33.10 -11.32 20.51
N LEU A 36 31.85 -11.39 20.94
CA LEU A 36 31.12 -10.23 21.45
C LEU A 36 31.40 -10.07 22.93
N VAL A 37 31.94 -8.91 23.32
CA VAL A 37 32.23 -8.53 24.70
C VAL A 37 31.43 -7.28 25.03
N PHE A 38 30.50 -7.40 25.98
CA PHE A 38 29.86 -6.25 26.63
C PHE A 38 30.52 -5.99 27.98
N ASP A 39 30.39 -4.77 28.50
CA ASP A 39 30.90 -4.41 29.82
C ASP A 39 30.05 -5.08 30.91
N CYS A 40 30.64 -6.03 31.64
CA CYS A 40 29.96 -6.76 32.72
C CYS A 40 29.49 -5.85 33.88
N THR A 41 30.02 -4.62 33.99
CA THR A 41 29.54 -3.63 34.99
C THR A 41 28.23 -2.96 34.59
N THR A 42 27.91 -2.91 33.29
CA THR A 42 26.64 -2.36 32.78
C THR A 42 25.63 -3.45 32.46
N PHE A 43 26.09 -4.65 32.06
CA PHE A 43 25.24 -5.81 31.78
C PHE A 43 25.82 -7.10 32.40
N PRO A 44 25.44 -7.46 33.65
CA PRO A 44 26.03 -8.60 34.37
C PRO A 44 25.44 -9.97 33.98
N PHE A 45 24.59 -10.05 32.95
CA PHE A 45 23.86 -11.27 32.57
C PHE A 45 24.52 -12.00 31.40
N GLN A 46 24.56 -13.34 31.46
CA GLN A 46 25.14 -14.15 30.39
C GLN A 46 24.19 -14.28 29.19
N LEU A 47 24.65 -13.86 28.01
CA LEU A 47 23.98 -14.08 26.72
C LEU A 47 24.22 -15.51 26.18
N GLN A 48 23.27 -16.00 25.38
CA GLN A 48 23.35 -17.30 24.70
C GLN A 48 24.18 -17.22 23.42
N ALA A 49 23.97 -16.18 22.59
CA ALA A 49 24.86 -15.83 21.50
C ALA A 49 25.96 -14.88 22.01
N LYS A 50 27.23 -15.21 21.74
CA LYS A 50 28.44 -14.51 22.20
C LYS A 50 29.35 -14.06 21.06
N VAL A 51 28.78 -13.91 19.86
CA VAL A 51 29.49 -13.58 18.61
C VAL A 51 28.70 -12.56 17.79
N ALA A 52 29.42 -11.63 17.16
CA ALA A 52 28.84 -10.59 16.31
C ALA A 52 29.89 -10.01 15.35
N ALA A 53 29.43 -9.22 14.38
CA ALA A 53 30.26 -8.49 13.43
C ALA A 53 30.09 -6.98 13.64
N THR A 54 30.85 -6.41 14.58
CA THR A 54 30.86 -4.98 14.90
C THR A 54 31.75 -4.19 13.92
N VAL A 55 31.45 -2.90 13.70
CA VAL A 55 32.33 -2.01 12.93
C VAL A 55 33.59 -1.71 13.76
N PRO A 56 34.81 -1.95 13.24
CA PRO A 56 36.04 -1.64 13.95
C PRO A 56 36.20 -0.14 14.20
N ARG A 57 36.41 0.23 15.47
CA ARG A 57 36.55 1.62 15.91
C ARG A 57 37.95 1.93 16.44
N LEU A 58 38.43 3.14 16.17
CA LEU A 58 39.66 3.66 16.77
C LEU A 58 39.41 3.94 18.27
N GLN A 59 40.17 3.33 19.16
CA GLN A 59 40.09 3.63 20.60
C GLN A 59 40.82 4.94 20.91
N THR A 60 40.14 5.87 21.58
CA THR A 60 40.67 7.20 21.88
C THR A 60 41.69 7.22 23.04
N ASN A 61 41.75 6.16 23.85
CA ASN A 61 42.49 6.12 25.12
C ASN A 61 43.57 5.02 25.21
N SER A 62 43.81 4.24 24.14
CA SER A 62 44.78 3.13 24.18
C SER A 62 46.20 3.59 23.83
N SER A 63 47.08 3.71 24.83
CA SER A 63 48.51 4.01 24.65
C SER A 63 49.32 2.78 24.18
N SER A 64 48.82 2.09 23.15
CA SER A 64 49.36 0.84 22.61
C SER A 64 49.98 1.09 21.23
N THR A 65 51.31 1.00 21.14
CA THR A 65 52.10 1.38 19.96
C THR A 65 52.16 0.30 18.87
N GLU A 66 51.04 -0.35 18.56
CA GLU A 66 50.89 -1.21 17.38
C GLU A 66 50.15 -0.44 16.28
N VAL A 67 50.91 0.36 15.52
CA VAL A 67 50.37 1.19 14.44
C VAL A 67 50.10 0.33 13.19
N GLY A 68 48.95 -0.36 13.20
CA GLY A 68 48.30 -0.79 11.97
C GLY A 68 47.72 0.38 11.18
N ASP A 69 47.21 0.13 9.97
CA ASP A 69 46.56 1.15 9.15
C ASP A 69 45.21 1.60 9.75
N THR A 70 45.25 2.67 10.54
CA THR A 70 44.08 3.26 11.20
C THR A 70 43.13 3.98 10.25
N SER A 71 43.51 4.22 8.98
CA SER A 71 42.64 4.94 8.02
C SER A 71 41.35 4.19 7.69
N THR A 72 41.35 2.88 7.92
CA THR A 72 40.23 1.95 7.70
C THR A 72 39.31 1.80 8.92
N LEU A 73 39.68 2.34 10.08
CA LEU A 73 38.86 2.29 11.30
C LEU A 73 37.79 3.39 11.30
N PHE A 74 36.64 3.12 11.92
CA PHE A 74 35.65 4.15 12.16
C PHE A 74 36.03 5.01 13.37
N HIS A 75 35.84 6.31 13.28
CA HIS A 75 35.99 7.24 14.41
C HIS A 75 35.04 8.43 14.25
N ASP A 76 34.53 8.93 15.38
CA ASP A 76 33.50 9.98 15.39
C ASP A 76 33.98 11.31 14.78
N ASP A 77 35.29 11.54 14.63
CA ASP A 77 35.79 12.74 13.95
C ASP A 77 35.44 12.83 12.46
N LEU A 78 35.13 11.69 11.82
CA LEU A 78 34.63 11.62 10.44
C LEU A 78 33.27 12.32 10.27
N VAL A 79 32.53 12.54 11.37
CA VAL A 79 31.24 13.22 11.38
C VAL A 79 31.45 14.71 11.75
N PRO A 80 30.75 15.67 11.11
CA PRO A 80 30.85 17.08 11.48
C PRO A 80 30.53 17.33 12.96
N VAL A 81 31.26 18.25 13.60
CA VAL A 81 31.30 18.45 15.06
C VAL A 81 29.91 18.55 15.70
N GLN A 82 28.98 19.28 15.07
CA GLN A 82 27.63 19.49 15.58
C GLN A 82 26.76 18.21 15.65
N TYR A 83 27.12 17.15 14.94
CA TYR A 83 26.35 15.90 14.88
C TYR A 83 26.98 14.77 15.72
N ARG A 84 28.27 14.86 16.09
CA ARG A 84 29.00 13.79 16.80
C ARG A 84 28.32 13.34 18.10
N SER A 85 27.93 14.30 18.93
CA SER A 85 27.17 14.09 20.17
C SER A 85 25.65 14.20 19.98
N GLY A 86 25.19 14.65 18.82
CA GLY A 86 23.79 14.86 18.47
C GLY A 86 23.11 13.65 17.83
N CYS A 87 23.86 12.66 17.33
CA CYS A 87 23.35 11.55 16.52
C CYS A 87 23.80 10.18 17.03
N SER A 88 22.95 9.17 16.81
CA SER A 88 23.22 7.75 17.08
C SER A 88 24.14 7.12 16.03
N ASP A 89 24.78 6.00 16.35
CA ASP A 89 25.83 5.43 15.50
C ASP A 89 25.37 4.95 14.12
N PHE A 90 24.12 4.51 13.96
CA PHE A 90 23.57 4.17 12.64
C PHE A 90 23.49 5.40 11.72
N ILE A 91 23.09 6.57 12.26
CA ILE A 91 23.14 7.85 11.54
C ILE A 91 24.59 8.18 11.16
N LYS A 92 25.54 8.05 12.10
CA LYS A 92 26.96 8.33 11.84
C LYS A 92 27.54 7.44 10.73
N TYR A 93 27.28 6.12 10.77
CA TYR A 93 27.72 5.17 9.75
C TYR A 93 27.15 5.54 8.37
N ALA A 94 25.86 5.89 8.28
CA ALA A 94 25.22 6.32 7.05
C ALA A 94 25.77 7.65 6.51
N MET A 95 26.05 8.64 7.37
CA MET A 95 26.61 9.93 6.94
C MET A 95 28.00 9.78 6.33
N VAL A 96 28.86 8.93 6.90
CA VAL A 96 30.22 8.69 6.37
C VAL A 96 30.18 7.82 5.09
N ALA A 97 29.25 6.86 5.00
CA ALA A 97 29.03 6.12 3.75
C ALA A 97 28.42 7.01 2.64
N ALA A 98 27.59 7.99 2.98
CA ALA A 98 27.05 8.95 2.03
C ALA A 98 28.12 9.91 1.50
N ASP A 99 29.05 10.37 2.35
CA ASP A 99 30.23 11.12 1.91
C ASP A 99 31.02 10.35 0.84
N GLU A 100 31.34 9.08 1.11
CA GLU A 100 32.09 8.23 0.19
C GLU A 100 31.34 8.05 -1.14
N ALA A 101 30.04 7.76 -1.09
CA ALA A 101 29.22 7.54 -2.28
C ALA A 101 29.07 8.81 -3.15
N ILE A 102 28.87 9.98 -2.53
CA ILE A 102 28.73 11.27 -3.24
C ILE A 102 30.07 11.72 -3.83
N LEU A 103 31.18 11.45 -3.14
CA LEU A 103 32.54 11.71 -3.61
C LEU A 103 32.93 10.81 -4.78
N ASP A 104 32.66 9.51 -4.71
CA ASP A 104 32.92 8.54 -5.78
C ASP A 104 32.04 8.78 -7.02
N ALA A 105 30.80 9.26 -6.82
CA ALA A 105 29.95 9.77 -7.91
C ALA A 105 30.47 11.08 -8.53
N ASN A 106 31.45 11.75 -7.92
CA ASN A 106 31.94 13.09 -8.31
C ASN A 106 30.79 14.10 -8.47
N LEU A 107 29.93 14.21 -7.45
CA LEU A 107 28.81 15.16 -7.43
C LEU A 107 29.14 16.38 -6.57
N ASN A 108 29.35 17.54 -7.20
CA ASN A 108 29.30 18.83 -6.51
C ASN A 108 27.88 19.40 -6.59
N THR A 109 27.26 19.60 -5.44
CA THR A 109 25.86 20.04 -5.29
C THR A 109 25.72 21.47 -4.78
N LEU A 110 26.78 22.06 -4.22
CA LEU A 110 26.68 23.25 -3.35
C LEU A 110 26.17 24.50 -4.08
N ASP A 111 26.65 24.74 -5.31
CA ASP A 111 26.38 25.97 -6.06
C ASP A 111 25.27 25.83 -7.12
N ASN A 112 24.62 24.67 -7.22
CA ASN A 112 23.67 24.36 -8.31
C ASN A 112 22.27 24.03 -7.77
N THR A 113 21.50 25.07 -7.44
CA THR A 113 20.14 24.95 -6.86
C THR A 113 19.18 24.09 -7.69
N SER A 114 19.20 24.21 -9.03
CA SER A 114 18.34 23.40 -9.88
C SER A 114 18.73 21.92 -9.88
N LEU A 115 20.01 21.58 -9.68
CA LEU A 115 20.42 20.20 -9.45
C LEU A 115 20.08 19.71 -8.03
N GLN A 116 20.19 20.56 -7.00
CA GLN A 116 19.81 20.23 -5.63
C GLN A 116 18.34 19.76 -5.53
N GLU A 117 17.43 20.43 -6.23
CA GLU A 117 16.00 20.11 -6.30
C GLU A 117 15.71 18.80 -7.08
N ARG A 118 16.69 18.29 -7.83
CA ARG A 118 16.61 17.04 -8.59
C ARG A 118 17.38 15.87 -7.97
N ILE A 119 18.09 16.09 -6.86
CA ILE A 119 18.72 15.03 -6.06
C ILE A 119 17.85 14.72 -4.84
N GLY A 120 17.30 13.51 -4.76
CA GLY A 120 16.61 13.00 -3.57
C GLY A 120 17.49 12.13 -2.68
N VAL A 121 16.94 11.76 -1.52
CA VAL A 121 17.58 10.88 -0.52
C VAL A 121 16.59 9.81 -0.06
N CYS A 122 17.02 8.55 -0.03
CA CYS A 122 16.24 7.46 0.55
C CYS A 122 17.12 6.44 1.27
N ILE A 123 17.31 6.63 2.57
CA ILE A 123 18.13 5.79 3.45
C ILE A 123 17.30 5.40 4.67
N GLY A 124 17.34 4.13 5.07
CA GLY A 124 16.60 3.63 6.25
C GLY A 124 17.43 2.73 7.16
N SER A 125 16.85 2.38 8.31
CA SER A 125 17.35 1.38 9.27
C SER A 125 16.35 0.23 9.43
N GLY A 126 16.79 -0.90 9.99
CA GLY A 126 15.91 -2.03 10.32
C GLY A 126 15.33 -1.94 11.73
N ILE A 127 16.14 -1.50 12.70
CA ILE A 127 15.77 -1.31 14.11
C ILE A 127 16.07 0.13 14.58
N GLY A 128 17.22 0.69 14.20
CA GLY A 128 17.64 2.03 14.62
C GLY A 128 18.23 2.08 16.04
N ALA A 129 17.93 3.17 16.76
CA ALA A 129 18.68 3.63 17.93
C ALA A 129 18.37 2.92 19.26
N LEU A 130 18.37 1.58 19.30
CA LEU A 130 17.91 0.84 20.49
C LEU A 130 18.72 1.18 21.76
N GLU A 131 20.03 1.41 21.63
CA GLU A 131 20.91 1.79 22.76
C GLU A 131 20.64 3.20 23.30
N ASP A 132 20.22 4.13 22.45
CA ASP A 132 19.83 5.47 22.88
C ASP A 132 18.52 5.44 23.67
N ILE A 133 17.57 4.60 23.25
CA ILE A 133 16.29 4.41 23.94
C ILE A 133 16.54 3.82 25.34
N THR A 134 17.28 2.71 25.44
CA THR A 134 17.58 2.06 26.73
C THR A 134 18.42 2.94 27.64
N THR A 135 19.53 3.50 27.16
CA THR A 135 20.40 4.31 28.03
C THR A 135 19.76 5.64 28.42
N THR A 136 18.83 6.19 27.64
CA THR A 136 18.07 7.40 28.04
C THR A 136 16.99 7.09 29.05
N HIS A 137 16.25 5.98 28.87
CA HIS A 137 15.34 5.45 29.89
C HIS A 137 16.06 5.28 31.24
N ASP A 138 17.22 4.62 31.24
CA ASP A 138 17.99 4.37 32.46
C ASP A 138 18.51 5.65 33.13
N LYS A 139 18.91 6.65 32.33
CA LYS A 139 19.30 7.97 32.84
C LYS A 139 18.11 8.69 33.50
N ILE A 140 16.91 8.58 32.92
CA ILE A 140 15.67 9.12 33.51
C ILE A 140 15.33 8.40 34.81
N MET A 141 15.34 7.06 34.83
CA MET A 141 15.01 6.27 36.02
C MET A 141 16.00 6.49 37.18
N LYS A 142 17.28 6.80 36.87
CA LYS A 142 18.33 7.07 37.87
C LYS A 142 18.43 8.55 38.30
N GLY A 143 17.77 9.49 37.61
CA GLY A 143 18.02 10.93 37.84
C GLY A 143 16.94 11.92 37.41
N GLY A 144 15.74 11.47 37.08
CA GLY A 144 14.59 12.28 36.68
C GLY A 144 14.56 12.64 35.19
N VAL A 145 13.40 13.13 34.72
CA VAL A 145 13.14 13.46 33.30
C VAL A 145 14.16 14.43 32.69
N ASN A 146 14.73 15.33 33.50
CA ASN A 146 15.77 16.29 33.09
C ASN A 146 17.13 15.63 32.73
N LYS A 147 17.23 14.30 32.74
CA LYS A 147 18.37 13.53 32.19
C LYS A 147 18.16 13.10 30.73
N ALA A 148 16.97 13.29 30.16
CA ALA A 148 16.77 13.22 28.72
C ALA A 148 17.54 14.35 28.02
N SER A 149 18.22 14.05 26.93
CA SER A 149 18.81 15.09 26.08
C SER A 149 17.72 15.79 25.27
N ALA A 150 17.85 17.11 25.05
CA ALA A 150 17.01 17.82 24.08
C ALA A 150 17.09 17.21 22.66
N TYR A 151 18.21 16.56 22.34
CA TYR A 151 18.44 15.83 21.09
C TYR A 151 17.95 14.37 21.11
N PHE A 152 17.27 13.91 22.17
CA PHE A 152 16.86 12.49 22.28
C PHE A 152 15.92 12.06 21.13
N ILE A 153 14.88 12.85 20.82
CA ILE A 153 13.94 12.50 19.75
C ILE A 153 14.64 12.48 18.37
N PRO A 154 15.43 13.49 17.96
CA PRO A 154 16.25 13.43 16.74
C PRO A 154 17.29 12.29 16.67
N ARG A 155 17.68 11.67 17.80
CA ARG A 155 18.59 10.51 17.80
C ARG A 155 17.87 9.22 17.43
N ILE A 156 16.62 9.04 17.88
CA ILE A 156 15.89 7.78 17.75
C ILE A 156 15.05 7.66 16.48
N LEU A 157 14.76 8.78 15.81
CA LEU A 157 13.98 8.84 14.58
C LEU A 157 14.78 8.31 13.38
N ILE A 158 14.31 7.22 12.78
CA ILE A 158 15.01 6.55 11.66
C ILE A 158 15.09 7.45 10.41
N ASN A 159 14.11 8.35 10.20
CA ASN A 159 14.09 9.31 9.10
C ASN A 159 15.22 10.36 9.17
N GLU A 160 15.80 10.62 10.34
CA GLU A 160 16.88 11.61 10.49
C GLU A 160 18.16 11.19 9.76
N VAL A 161 18.33 9.90 9.44
CA VAL A 161 19.40 9.45 8.53
C VAL A 161 19.32 10.16 7.18
N SER A 162 18.13 10.18 6.57
CA SER A 162 17.90 10.81 5.26
C SER A 162 17.76 12.32 5.37
N GLY A 163 17.21 12.82 6.49
CA GLY A 163 17.19 14.25 6.81
C GLY A 163 18.60 14.85 6.88
N LEU A 164 19.49 14.27 7.70
CA LEU A 164 20.83 14.81 7.95
C LEU A 164 21.78 14.67 6.76
N VAL A 165 21.65 13.60 5.94
CA VAL A 165 22.37 13.50 4.67
C VAL A 165 21.87 14.57 3.69
N ALA A 166 20.56 14.78 3.56
CA ALA A 166 20.04 15.85 2.69
C ALA A 166 20.50 17.24 3.13
N ILE A 167 20.44 17.54 4.44
CA ILE A 167 20.92 18.81 5.02
C ILE A 167 22.41 19.00 4.74
N LYS A 168 23.25 17.98 4.99
CA LYS A 168 24.71 18.07 4.85
C LYS A 168 25.16 18.36 3.42
N HIS A 169 24.50 17.74 2.43
CA HIS A 169 24.86 17.89 1.01
C HIS A 169 23.93 18.84 0.24
N SER A 170 23.07 19.59 0.94
CA SER A 170 22.11 20.55 0.38
C SER A 170 21.13 19.96 -0.65
N LEU A 171 20.70 18.71 -0.45
CA LEU A 171 19.82 17.96 -1.35
C LEU A 171 18.35 18.31 -1.04
N LYS A 172 17.57 18.64 -2.08
CA LYS A 172 16.22 19.22 -1.96
C LYS A 172 15.13 18.43 -2.69
N GLY A 173 15.50 17.36 -3.41
CA GLY A 173 14.56 16.43 -4.02
C GLY A 173 13.86 15.52 -3.00
N PRO A 174 13.16 14.47 -3.45
CA PRO A 174 12.37 13.58 -2.60
C PRO A 174 13.19 12.97 -1.45
N ASN A 175 12.78 13.22 -0.21
CA ASN A 175 13.43 12.69 1.00
C ASN A 175 12.50 11.68 1.70
N LEU A 176 12.97 10.44 1.87
CA LEU A 176 12.21 9.34 2.47
C LEU A 176 13.10 8.45 3.35
N SER A 177 12.50 7.74 4.29
CA SER A 177 13.14 6.63 5.00
C SER A 177 12.18 5.45 5.05
N ILE A 178 12.63 4.29 4.55
CA ILE A 178 11.84 3.06 4.55
C ILE A 178 12.29 2.18 5.72
N VAL A 179 11.34 1.57 6.42
CA VAL A 179 11.58 0.55 7.44
C VAL A 179 10.85 -0.73 7.01
N SER A 180 11.60 -1.84 6.94
CA SER A 180 11.10 -3.15 6.51
C SER A 180 11.99 -4.28 7.07
N ALA A 181 12.48 -4.05 8.30
CA ALA A 181 13.49 -4.87 8.97
C ALA A 181 14.69 -5.16 8.05
N CYS A 182 15.10 -6.43 7.94
CA CYS A 182 16.27 -6.88 7.18
C CYS A 182 16.21 -6.65 5.66
N ALA A 183 15.08 -6.17 5.14
CA ALA A 183 14.89 -5.80 3.74
C ALA A 183 15.09 -4.29 3.45
N THR A 184 15.34 -3.46 4.47
CA THR A 184 15.34 -1.98 4.35
C THR A 184 16.25 -1.43 3.25
N GLY A 185 17.55 -1.73 3.26
CA GLY A 185 18.46 -1.19 2.24
C GLY A 185 18.08 -1.58 0.80
N ALA A 186 17.43 -2.74 0.60
CA ALA A 186 16.96 -3.17 -0.71
C ALA A 186 15.63 -2.51 -1.13
N HIS A 187 14.75 -2.17 -0.18
CA HIS A 187 13.61 -1.28 -0.45
C HIS A 187 14.09 0.10 -0.88
N ALA A 188 15.03 0.67 -0.14
CA ALA A 188 15.52 2.02 -0.33
C ALA A 188 16.15 2.21 -1.73
N ILE A 189 16.98 1.27 -2.17
CA ILE A 189 17.53 1.23 -3.53
C ILE A 189 16.42 1.05 -4.58
N GLY A 190 15.48 0.12 -4.35
CA GLY A 190 14.43 -0.19 -5.31
C GLY A 190 13.40 0.92 -5.54
N GLU A 191 12.94 1.58 -4.48
CA GLU A 191 12.05 2.74 -4.64
C GLU A 191 12.81 3.96 -5.20
N SER A 192 14.09 4.14 -4.87
CA SER A 192 14.94 5.18 -5.49
C SER A 192 15.12 4.96 -7.00
N PHE A 193 15.35 3.70 -7.41
CA PHE A 193 15.31 3.28 -8.80
C PHE A 193 13.98 3.68 -9.45
N ARG A 194 12.83 3.39 -8.82
CA ARG A 194 11.51 3.80 -9.33
C ARG A 194 11.35 5.32 -9.43
N LYS A 195 11.80 6.09 -8.44
CA LYS A 195 11.73 7.57 -8.47
C LYS A 195 12.44 8.16 -9.68
N ILE A 196 13.64 7.65 -10.00
CA ILE A 196 14.36 8.07 -11.22
C ILE A 196 13.63 7.56 -12.47
N ARG A 197 13.18 6.28 -12.52
CA ARG A 197 12.42 5.71 -13.66
C ARG A 197 11.18 6.54 -14.04
N TYR A 198 10.51 7.13 -13.04
CA TYR A 198 9.33 8.00 -13.20
C TYR A 198 9.67 9.50 -13.35
N GLY A 199 10.94 9.90 -13.23
CA GLY A 199 11.37 11.29 -13.34
C GLY A 199 11.05 12.17 -12.13
N GLU A 200 10.74 11.58 -10.96
CA GLU A 200 10.56 12.34 -9.71
C GLU A 200 11.87 13.04 -9.30
N ALA A 201 13.00 12.38 -9.53
CA ALA A 201 14.36 12.87 -9.31
C ALA A 201 15.26 12.42 -10.47
N ASP A 202 16.38 13.11 -10.69
CA ASP A 202 17.39 12.69 -11.68
C ASP A 202 18.53 11.91 -11.00
N ILE A 203 18.73 12.12 -9.70
CA ILE A 203 19.69 11.41 -8.83
C ILE A 203 18.99 11.04 -7.51
N MET A 204 19.35 9.89 -6.93
CA MET A 204 18.94 9.48 -5.59
C MET A 204 20.13 8.93 -4.80
N VAL A 205 20.43 9.55 -3.65
CA VAL A 205 21.39 9.00 -2.66
C VAL A 205 20.63 8.03 -1.77
N CYS A 206 20.93 6.73 -1.85
CA CYS A 206 20.05 5.72 -1.25
C CYS A 206 20.78 4.50 -0.67
N GLY A 207 20.12 3.79 0.25
CA GLY A 207 20.68 2.58 0.84
C GLY A 207 20.14 2.27 2.24
N GLY A 208 20.97 1.72 3.10
CA GLY A 208 20.56 1.37 4.46
C GLY A 208 21.70 1.27 5.45
N THR A 209 21.36 1.37 6.73
CA THR A 209 22.29 1.34 7.85
C THR A 209 21.71 0.55 9.04
N GLU A 210 22.56 0.15 9.97
CA GLU A 210 22.20 -0.38 11.29
C GLU A 210 23.37 -0.22 12.26
N ALA A 211 23.09 0.01 13.54
CA ALA A 211 24.05 -0.04 14.65
C ALA A 211 23.37 -0.65 15.90
N ALA A 212 22.75 -1.82 15.71
CA ALA A 212 21.80 -2.40 16.66
C ALA A 212 22.38 -3.55 17.51
N ILE A 213 23.70 -3.69 17.62
CA ILE A 213 24.33 -4.71 18.47
C ILE A 213 24.35 -4.21 19.92
N THR A 214 23.31 -4.56 20.69
CA THR A 214 23.13 -4.14 22.08
C THR A 214 22.82 -5.35 22.97
N PRO A 215 22.99 -5.27 24.29
CA PRO A 215 22.59 -6.35 25.18
C PRO A 215 21.10 -6.70 25.07
N LEU A 216 20.25 -5.70 24.79
CA LEU A 216 18.79 -5.89 24.64
C LEU A 216 18.43 -6.59 23.32
N SER A 217 18.97 -6.16 22.18
CA SER A 217 18.68 -6.81 20.89
C SER A 217 19.23 -8.24 20.85
N MET A 218 20.47 -8.44 21.33
CA MET A 218 21.09 -9.76 21.43
C MET A 218 20.29 -10.69 22.35
N SER A 219 19.73 -10.17 23.46
CA SER A 219 18.79 -10.92 24.31
C SER A 219 17.50 -11.28 23.57
N GLY A 220 16.90 -10.33 22.85
CA GLY A 220 15.67 -10.53 22.08
C GLY A 220 15.79 -11.61 21.01
N PHE A 221 16.77 -11.49 20.11
CA PHE A 221 16.97 -12.48 19.04
C PHE A 221 17.49 -13.83 19.58
N SER A 222 18.22 -13.86 20.71
CA SER A 222 18.52 -15.12 21.43
C SER A 222 17.25 -15.79 21.94
N ARG A 223 16.32 -15.03 22.55
CA ARG A 223 15.02 -15.54 23.03
C ARG A 223 14.13 -16.06 21.90
N MET A 224 14.24 -15.50 20.69
CA MET A 224 13.59 -16.01 19.47
C MET A 224 14.28 -17.25 18.88
N LYS A 225 15.43 -17.68 19.41
CA LYS A 225 16.31 -18.72 18.83
C LYS A 225 16.73 -18.41 17.38
N ALA A 226 16.89 -17.13 17.06
CA ALA A 226 17.24 -16.67 15.72
C ALA A 226 18.76 -16.54 15.49
N LEU A 227 19.53 -16.41 16.58
CA LEU A 227 20.99 -16.24 16.53
C LEU A 227 21.76 -17.55 16.58
N SER A 228 22.96 -17.58 16.00
CA SER A 228 23.92 -18.67 16.21
C SER A 228 24.38 -18.73 17.67
N THR A 229 24.53 -19.94 18.20
CA THR A 229 24.91 -20.24 19.59
C THR A 229 25.89 -21.41 19.70
N LYS A 230 25.90 -22.36 18.77
CA LYS A 230 26.83 -23.51 18.74
C LYS A 230 28.29 -23.11 18.55
N TYR A 231 28.52 -21.98 17.88
CA TYR A 231 29.85 -21.55 17.41
C TYR A 231 30.44 -20.39 18.22
N ASN A 232 29.99 -20.21 19.46
CA ASN A 232 30.45 -19.15 20.36
C ASN A 232 31.97 -19.13 20.56
N ASP A 233 32.62 -20.31 20.52
CA ASP A 233 34.05 -20.48 20.76
C ASP A 233 34.87 -20.57 19.45
N THR A 234 34.21 -20.42 18.29
CA THR A 234 34.83 -20.29 16.96
C THR A 234 34.09 -19.21 16.14
N PRO A 235 34.22 -17.92 16.51
CA PRO A 235 33.41 -16.83 15.94
C PRO A 235 33.52 -16.75 14.42
N GLU A 236 34.70 -17.02 13.86
CA GLU A 236 34.97 -17.01 12.43
C GLU A 236 34.16 -18.07 11.64
N LYS A 237 33.68 -19.12 12.33
CA LYS A 237 32.89 -20.23 11.77
C LYS A 237 31.39 -20.14 12.05
N SER A 238 30.93 -19.09 12.74
CA SER A 238 29.58 -19.04 13.31
C SER A 238 28.47 -18.67 12.34
N SER A 239 28.77 -17.90 11.29
CA SER A 239 27.85 -17.66 10.18
C SER A 239 28.20 -18.62 9.04
N ARG A 240 27.25 -19.48 8.67
CA ARG A 240 27.40 -20.62 7.74
C ARG A 240 26.24 -20.70 6.73
N PRO A 241 26.11 -19.75 5.78
CA PRO A 241 25.00 -19.77 4.84
C PRO A 241 25.00 -21.06 4.01
N PHE A 242 23.82 -21.68 3.85
CA PHE A 242 23.62 -22.97 3.16
C PHE A 242 24.35 -24.20 3.73
N ASP A 243 25.07 -24.13 4.85
CA ASP A 243 25.75 -25.29 5.46
C ASP A 243 24.79 -26.09 6.36
N LYS A 244 24.84 -27.43 6.31
CA LYS A 244 23.98 -28.34 7.09
C LYS A 244 24.01 -28.16 8.61
N ASN A 245 25.09 -27.59 9.15
CA ASN A 245 25.31 -27.49 10.59
C ASN A 245 24.82 -26.16 11.19
N ARG A 246 24.46 -25.19 10.33
CA ARG A 246 23.96 -23.86 10.67
C ARG A 246 22.82 -23.90 11.71
N ASP A 247 22.81 -22.93 12.62
CA ASP A 247 21.88 -22.90 13.76
C ASP A 247 21.13 -21.58 13.94
N GLY A 248 21.60 -20.50 13.34
CA GLY A 248 21.00 -19.17 13.37
C GLY A 248 21.92 -18.13 12.73
N PHE A 249 21.45 -16.89 12.63
CA PHE A 249 22.25 -15.80 12.06
C PHE A 249 23.22 -15.19 13.07
N VAL A 250 24.28 -14.55 12.58
CA VAL A 250 25.18 -13.72 13.42
C VAL A 250 24.84 -12.27 13.16
N MET A 251 24.57 -11.48 14.20
CA MET A 251 24.23 -10.06 14.02
C MET A 251 25.48 -9.26 13.58
N GLY A 252 25.28 -8.35 12.63
CA GLY A 252 26.28 -7.36 12.21
C GLY A 252 25.72 -5.95 12.20
N GLU A 253 26.59 -4.97 11.94
CA GLU A 253 26.24 -3.55 11.80
C GLU A 253 27.05 -2.86 10.69
N GLY A 254 26.64 -1.64 10.31
CA GLY A 254 27.32 -0.84 9.29
C GLY A 254 26.36 0.02 8.46
N ALA A 255 26.82 0.44 7.29
CA ALA A 255 26.03 1.18 6.31
C ALA A 255 26.50 0.88 4.88
N GLY A 256 25.56 0.83 3.93
CA GLY A 256 25.85 0.82 2.51
C GLY A 256 25.00 1.87 1.81
N ILE A 257 25.63 2.77 1.06
CA ILE A 257 25.00 3.87 0.33
C ILE A 257 25.44 3.80 -1.14
N LEU A 258 24.50 4.07 -2.04
CA LEU A 258 24.69 4.12 -3.48
C LEU A 258 24.13 5.44 -4.00
N VAL A 259 24.82 6.04 -4.97
CA VAL A 259 24.26 7.10 -5.81
C VAL A 259 23.67 6.44 -7.05
N LEU A 260 22.34 6.51 -7.16
CA LEU A 260 21.62 6.16 -8.39
C LEU A 260 21.37 7.43 -9.21
N GLU A 261 21.39 7.31 -10.52
CA GLU A 261 21.34 8.44 -11.44
C GLU A 261 20.70 8.06 -12.78
N ASP A 262 20.04 9.00 -13.47
CA ASP A 262 19.63 8.78 -14.85
C ASP A 262 20.85 8.63 -15.77
N LEU A 263 20.77 7.65 -16.68
CA LEU A 263 21.81 7.26 -17.62
C LEU A 263 22.26 8.40 -18.54
N ASP A 264 21.33 9.24 -19.00
CA ASP A 264 21.64 10.29 -19.96
C ASP A 264 22.12 11.56 -19.25
N HIS A 265 21.65 11.83 -18.02
CA HIS A 265 22.29 12.79 -17.10
C HIS A 265 23.73 12.37 -16.74
N ALA A 266 23.93 11.11 -16.34
CA ALA A 266 25.23 10.53 -16.00
C ALA A 266 26.23 10.64 -17.17
N LYS A 267 25.81 10.27 -18.40
CA LYS A 267 26.61 10.47 -19.61
C LYS A 267 26.93 11.94 -19.86
N ALA A 268 25.94 12.84 -19.74
CA ALA A 268 26.11 14.26 -20.05
C ALA A 268 27.17 14.94 -19.17
N ARG A 269 27.29 14.54 -17.90
CA ARG A 269 28.35 15.01 -16.99
C ARG A 269 29.62 14.17 -16.97
N GLY A 270 29.73 13.14 -17.83
CA GLY A 270 30.90 12.25 -17.90
C GLY A 270 31.09 11.37 -16.64
N ALA A 271 30.00 10.99 -15.98
CA ALA A 271 30.05 10.19 -14.75
C ALA A 271 30.65 8.80 -14.97
N LYS A 272 31.39 8.32 -13.96
CA LYS A 272 31.74 6.92 -13.79
C LYS A 272 30.45 6.11 -13.60
N ILE A 273 30.27 5.04 -14.38
CA ILE A 273 29.10 4.15 -14.29
C ILE A 273 29.59 2.76 -13.93
N TYR A 274 29.06 2.19 -12.85
CA TYR A 274 29.41 0.84 -12.39
C TYR A 274 28.54 -0.25 -13.01
N ALA A 275 27.22 -0.05 -12.97
CA ALA A 275 26.21 -0.97 -13.47
C ALA A 275 24.89 -0.21 -13.72
N GLU A 276 23.97 -0.82 -14.47
CA GLU A 276 22.58 -0.39 -14.57
C GLU A 276 21.72 -1.23 -13.61
N ILE A 277 20.84 -0.60 -12.84
CA ILE A 277 19.72 -1.31 -12.19
C ILE A 277 18.62 -1.44 -13.23
N VAL A 278 18.24 -2.67 -13.54
CA VAL A 278 17.35 -2.96 -14.67
C VAL A 278 15.95 -3.36 -14.22
N GLY A 279 15.79 -3.96 -13.05
CA GLY A 279 14.47 -4.37 -12.54
C GLY A 279 14.44 -4.60 -11.04
N TYR A 280 13.28 -4.36 -10.43
CA TYR A 280 13.11 -4.41 -8.98
C TYR A 280 11.73 -4.94 -8.56
N GLY A 281 11.75 -6.05 -7.82
CA GLY A 281 10.57 -6.80 -7.39
C GLY A 281 10.42 -6.88 -5.88
N SER A 282 9.17 -6.98 -5.44
CA SER A 282 8.81 -7.08 -4.02
C SER A 282 7.46 -7.73 -3.81
N SER A 283 7.33 -8.54 -2.77
CA SER A 283 6.08 -9.19 -2.37
C SER A 283 6.06 -9.52 -0.88
N CYS A 284 4.87 -9.82 -0.36
CA CYS A 284 4.67 -10.30 1.00
C CYS A 284 4.21 -11.77 1.02
N ASP A 285 4.67 -12.55 2.00
CA ASP A 285 4.21 -13.94 2.25
C ASP A 285 2.79 -14.01 2.86
N ALA A 286 2.38 -13.00 3.64
CA ALA A 286 1.11 -12.96 4.39
C ALA A 286 0.81 -14.20 5.27
N HIS A 287 1.83 -14.98 5.66
CA HIS A 287 1.68 -16.32 6.21
C HIS A 287 1.85 -16.43 7.74
N HIS A 288 2.99 -16.00 8.28
CA HIS A 288 3.32 -16.11 9.70
C HIS A 288 4.27 -14.98 10.13
N LEU A 289 4.17 -14.53 11.39
CA LEU A 289 4.91 -13.39 11.95
C LEU A 289 6.44 -13.49 11.80
N SER A 290 6.99 -14.70 11.93
CA SER A 290 8.44 -14.95 12.01
C SER A 290 8.93 -16.13 11.18
N ALA A 291 8.05 -16.82 10.45
CA ALA A 291 8.40 -18.03 9.71
C ALA A 291 8.13 -17.88 8.20
N PRO A 292 9.01 -18.39 7.32
CA PRO A 292 8.71 -18.51 5.90
C PRO A 292 7.51 -19.43 5.67
N ILE A 293 6.74 -19.15 4.61
CA ILE A 293 5.91 -20.20 4.00
C ILE A 293 6.86 -21.27 3.42
N SER A 294 6.58 -22.55 3.70
CA SER A 294 7.47 -23.67 3.35
C SER A 294 7.69 -23.86 1.85
N THR A 295 6.83 -23.28 1.01
CA THR A 295 6.93 -23.28 -0.46
C THR A 295 7.89 -22.24 -1.02
N GLY A 296 8.31 -21.25 -0.22
CA GLY A 296 9.11 -20.10 -0.69
C GLY A 296 8.38 -19.19 -1.68
N ASP A 297 7.04 -19.24 -1.73
CA ASP A 297 6.26 -18.56 -2.78
C ASP A 297 6.49 -17.05 -2.84
N GLY A 298 6.55 -16.33 -1.72
CA GLY A 298 6.83 -14.90 -1.74
C GLY A 298 8.25 -14.58 -2.21
N ALA A 299 9.24 -15.44 -1.94
CA ALA A 299 10.60 -15.25 -2.47
C ALA A 299 10.61 -15.44 -4.00
N LYS A 300 9.89 -16.47 -4.48
CA LYS A 300 9.63 -16.69 -5.91
C LYS A 300 8.91 -15.51 -6.55
N ARG A 301 7.85 -14.96 -5.94
CA ARG A 301 7.12 -13.80 -6.45
C ARG A 301 7.99 -12.53 -6.48
N ALA A 302 8.85 -12.30 -5.49
CA ALA A 302 9.78 -11.17 -5.47
C ALA A 302 10.79 -11.26 -6.63
N MET A 303 11.44 -12.42 -6.80
CA MET A 303 12.37 -12.67 -7.91
C MET A 303 11.67 -12.59 -9.27
N LYS A 304 10.49 -13.22 -9.39
CA LYS A 304 9.68 -13.20 -10.62
C LYS A 304 9.26 -11.79 -11.00
N ALA A 305 8.82 -10.97 -10.05
CA ALA A 305 8.51 -9.56 -10.26
C ALA A 305 9.76 -8.75 -10.68
N ALA A 306 10.94 -9.01 -10.09
CA ALA A 306 12.17 -8.30 -10.43
C ALA A 306 12.67 -8.64 -11.84
N ILE A 307 12.60 -9.92 -12.24
CA ILE A 307 12.97 -10.36 -13.59
C ILE A 307 11.93 -9.89 -14.61
N GLN A 308 10.63 -9.91 -14.27
CA GLN A 308 9.57 -9.30 -15.10
C GLN A 308 9.74 -7.80 -15.27
N ASP A 309 10.23 -7.08 -14.25
CA ASP A 309 10.53 -5.65 -14.31
C ASP A 309 11.78 -5.38 -15.16
N ALA A 310 12.83 -6.20 -15.03
CA ALA A 310 14.02 -6.17 -15.88
C ALA A 310 13.69 -6.42 -17.36
N ASN A 311 12.78 -7.35 -17.63
CA ASN A 311 12.28 -7.67 -18.96
C ASN A 311 11.48 -6.52 -19.62
N LYS A 312 11.18 -5.42 -18.90
CA LYS A 312 10.65 -4.16 -19.49
C LYS A 312 11.75 -3.25 -20.05
N ILE A 313 13.03 -3.57 -19.81
CA ILE A 313 14.20 -2.81 -20.33
C ILE A 313 15.03 -3.71 -21.24
N ILE A 314 15.28 -4.96 -20.83
CA ILE A 314 16.17 -5.91 -21.50
C ILE A 314 15.69 -7.34 -21.30
N ASN A 315 15.71 -8.16 -22.34
CA ASN A 315 15.36 -9.58 -22.22
C ASN A 315 16.42 -10.35 -21.41
N ILE A 316 16.11 -10.70 -20.16
CA ILE A 316 16.92 -11.56 -19.32
C ILE A 316 16.66 -13.02 -19.70
N THR A 317 17.65 -13.67 -20.32
CA THR A 317 17.66 -15.12 -20.59
C THR A 317 18.63 -15.90 -19.69
N SER A 318 19.57 -15.20 -19.06
CA SER A 318 20.50 -15.75 -18.06
C SER A 318 20.74 -14.77 -16.92
N ILE A 319 20.99 -15.34 -15.74
CA ILE A 319 21.55 -14.69 -14.56
C ILE A 319 22.87 -15.42 -14.28
N ASP A 320 23.95 -14.69 -14.02
CA ASP A 320 25.28 -15.29 -13.89
C ASP A 320 25.66 -15.51 -12.43
N TYR A 321 25.22 -14.58 -11.56
CA TYR A 321 25.39 -14.63 -10.11
C TYR A 321 24.10 -14.24 -9.37
N ILE A 322 23.82 -14.96 -8.29
CA ILE A 322 22.74 -14.69 -7.33
C ILE A 322 23.38 -14.44 -5.97
N ASN A 323 23.27 -13.21 -5.47
CA ASN A 323 23.68 -12.87 -4.11
C ASN A 323 22.47 -13.02 -3.18
N ALA A 324 22.48 -14.12 -2.43
CA ALA A 324 21.35 -14.62 -1.67
C ALA A 324 21.15 -13.88 -0.34
N HIS A 325 19.91 -13.91 0.17
CA HIS A 325 19.66 -13.42 1.52
C HIS A 325 20.23 -14.38 2.58
N ALA A 326 20.21 -15.70 2.35
CA ALA A 326 20.77 -16.80 3.16
C ALA A 326 21.59 -16.36 4.38
N THR A 327 20.94 -16.43 5.55
CA THR A 327 21.36 -15.84 6.82
C THR A 327 22.02 -16.85 7.76
N SER A 328 22.26 -18.09 7.31
CA SER A 328 22.61 -19.23 8.16
C SER A 328 21.44 -19.76 9.00
N THR A 329 20.20 -19.52 8.56
CA THR A 329 19.01 -20.03 9.25
C THR A 329 18.57 -21.37 8.66
N PRO A 330 18.20 -22.38 9.47
CA PRO A 330 17.81 -23.69 8.95
C PRO A 330 16.69 -23.63 7.90
N LEU A 331 15.56 -23.01 8.20
CA LEU A 331 14.44 -22.93 7.25
C LEU A 331 14.67 -21.91 6.12
N GLY A 332 15.25 -20.74 6.42
CA GLY A 332 15.35 -19.64 5.46
C GLY A 332 16.24 -19.98 4.27
N ASP A 333 17.44 -20.50 4.54
CA ASP A 333 18.45 -20.78 3.52
C ASP A 333 17.99 -21.90 2.55
N THR A 334 17.36 -22.97 3.05
CA THR A 334 16.81 -24.05 2.21
C THR A 334 15.65 -23.56 1.34
N ILE A 335 14.76 -22.74 1.90
CA ILE A 335 13.59 -22.22 1.19
C ILE A 335 14.01 -21.21 0.11
N GLU A 336 15.09 -20.44 0.32
CA GLU A 336 15.64 -19.57 -0.72
C GLU A 336 16.20 -20.37 -1.91
N LEU A 337 16.98 -21.43 -1.68
CA LEU A 337 17.50 -22.29 -2.75
C LEU A 337 16.37 -22.86 -3.60
N LEU A 338 15.32 -23.41 -2.97
CA LEU A 338 14.14 -23.94 -3.65
C LEU A 338 13.38 -22.84 -4.42
N ALA A 339 13.22 -21.65 -3.83
CA ALA A 339 12.57 -20.52 -4.51
C ALA A 339 13.38 -20.06 -5.74
N VAL A 340 14.72 -20.04 -5.65
CA VAL A 340 15.61 -19.70 -6.76
C VAL A 340 15.47 -20.71 -7.89
N GLU A 341 15.63 -22.01 -7.62
CA GLU A 341 15.46 -23.07 -8.62
C GLU A 341 14.11 -23.00 -9.33
N ASN A 342 13.04 -22.85 -8.55
CA ASN A 342 11.68 -22.78 -9.07
C ASN A 342 11.46 -21.51 -9.91
N THR A 343 12.01 -20.36 -9.51
CA THR A 343 11.88 -19.11 -10.30
C THR A 343 12.57 -19.23 -11.65
N LEU A 344 13.84 -19.68 -11.65
CA LEU A 344 14.63 -19.82 -12.88
C LEU A 344 13.96 -20.82 -13.84
N SER A 345 13.48 -21.95 -13.31
CA SER A 345 12.81 -22.99 -14.08
C SER A 345 11.43 -22.56 -14.60
N GLU A 346 10.62 -21.84 -13.81
CA GLU A 346 9.32 -21.29 -14.26
C GLU A 346 9.49 -20.20 -15.34
N MET A 347 10.58 -19.44 -15.28
CA MET A 347 10.83 -18.30 -16.18
C MET A 347 11.75 -18.63 -17.37
N ASN A 348 12.20 -19.88 -17.50
CA ASN A 348 13.12 -20.34 -18.55
C ASN A 348 14.47 -19.58 -18.59
N ILE A 349 14.99 -19.23 -17.41
CA ILE A 349 16.27 -18.54 -17.22
C ILE A 349 17.39 -19.58 -17.03
N ASN A 350 18.54 -19.40 -17.68
CA ASN A 350 19.66 -20.37 -17.73
C ASN A 350 19.23 -21.76 -18.25
N GLN A 351 18.42 -21.80 -19.33
CA GLN A 351 18.14 -23.07 -20.06
C GLN A 351 19.35 -23.58 -20.89
N SER A 352 20.38 -22.76 -21.07
CA SER A 352 21.71 -23.18 -21.54
C SER A 352 22.51 -23.88 -20.45
N SER A 353 23.49 -24.71 -20.81
CA SER A 353 24.23 -25.59 -19.88
C SER A 353 25.03 -24.89 -18.77
N ASP A 354 25.21 -23.57 -18.81
CA ASP A 354 25.89 -22.81 -17.78
C ASP A 354 24.95 -22.51 -16.59
N LYS A 355 25.00 -23.41 -15.60
CA LYS A 355 24.31 -23.25 -14.32
C LYS A 355 24.78 -21.98 -13.56
N PRO A 356 23.85 -21.16 -13.06
CA PRO A 356 24.15 -19.88 -12.42
C PRO A 356 24.89 -20.08 -11.10
N SER A 357 25.70 -19.08 -10.74
CA SER A 357 26.43 -19.08 -9.47
C SER A 357 25.57 -18.48 -8.35
N ILE A 358 25.69 -19.00 -7.13
CA ILE A 358 24.96 -18.49 -5.95
C ILE A 358 25.86 -18.49 -4.71
N GLY A 359 25.68 -17.48 -3.86
CA GLY A 359 26.41 -17.37 -2.58
C GLY A 359 25.87 -16.26 -1.68
N SER A 360 26.39 -16.15 -0.46
CA SER A 360 26.00 -15.13 0.53
C SER A 360 27.21 -14.56 1.26
N ASN A 361 27.31 -13.23 1.34
CA ASN A 361 28.42 -12.55 2.02
C ASN A 361 28.33 -12.62 3.55
N LYS A 362 27.22 -13.15 4.11
CA LYS A 362 26.96 -13.14 5.56
C LYS A 362 27.85 -14.07 6.35
N GLY A 363 28.49 -15.05 5.71
CA GLY A 363 29.58 -15.84 6.31
C GLY A 363 30.78 -14.97 6.70
N ALA A 364 31.03 -13.87 5.98
CA ALA A 364 32.14 -12.96 6.24
C ALA A 364 31.78 -11.81 7.18
N ILE A 365 30.68 -11.09 6.91
CA ILE A 365 30.31 -9.86 7.65
C ILE A 365 29.15 -10.03 8.62
N GLY A 366 28.65 -11.25 8.86
CA GLY A 366 27.39 -11.46 9.58
C GLY A 366 26.19 -10.87 8.83
N HIS A 367 25.09 -10.66 9.53
CA HIS A 367 23.86 -10.09 8.98
C HIS A 367 23.60 -8.69 9.54
N LEU A 368 23.86 -7.68 8.71
CA LEU A 368 23.77 -6.25 9.05
C LEU A 368 22.33 -5.70 9.07
N LEU A 369 21.34 -6.55 9.39
CA LEU A 369 19.91 -6.22 9.49
C LEU A 369 19.44 -5.25 8.38
N GLY A 370 19.03 -4.02 8.69
CA GLY A 370 18.57 -3.03 7.72
C GLY A 370 19.61 -2.62 6.66
N ALA A 371 20.90 -2.63 6.98
CA ALA A 371 21.99 -2.29 6.05
C ALA A 371 22.33 -3.42 5.07
N ALA A 372 22.06 -4.68 5.44
CA ALA A 372 22.44 -5.86 4.65
C ALA A 372 21.89 -5.80 3.21
N GLY A 373 20.70 -5.22 3.03
CA GLY A 373 20.13 -4.92 1.71
C GLY A 373 21.13 -4.19 0.79
N ALA A 374 21.74 -3.11 1.27
CA ALA A 374 22.59 -2.22 0.48
C ALA A 374 24.06 -2.66 0.41
N VAL A 375 24.70 -3.04 1.52
CA VAL A 375 26.13 -3.46 1.52
C VAL A 375 26.37 -4.64 0.58
N GLU A 376 25.48 -5.63 0.58
CA GLU A 376 25.57 -6.79 -0.31
C GLU A 376 25.20 -6.41 -1.76
N SER A 377 24.44 -5.34 -1.99
CA SER A 377 24.22 -4.79 -3.34
C SER A 377 25.50 -4.14 -3.88
N ILE A 378 26.25 -3.42 -3.05
CA ILE A 378 27.57 -2.88 -3.39
C ILE A 378 28.52 -4.03 -3.80
N PHE A 379 28.63 -5.09 -3.00
CA PHE A 379 29.43 -6.27 -3.36
C PHE A 379 28.94 -6.98 -4.64
N SER A 380 27.64 -6.99 -4.90
CA SER A 380 27.06 -7.54 -6.14
C SER A 380 27.47 -6.72 -7.38
N ILE A 381 27.57 -5.40 -7.24
CA ILE A 381 28.03 -4.48 -8.30
C ILE A 381 29.54 -4.63 -8.52
N LEU A 382 30.33 -4.78 -7.46
CA LEU A 382 31.77 -5.02 -7.56
C LEU A 382 32.10 -6.39 -8.17
N ALA A 383 31.24 -7.40 -7.98
CA ALA A 383 31.35 -8.69 -8.66
C ALA A 383 31.21 -8.55 -10.19
N ILE A 384 30.29 -7.71 -10.68
CA ILE A 384 30.19 -7.36 -12.11
C ILE A 384 31.47 -6.66 -12.58
N ARG A 385 31.96 -5.69 -11.81
CA ARG A 385 33.12 -4.85 -12.16
C ARG A 385 34.43 -5.64 -12.27
N ASP A 386 34.73 -6.46 -11.26
CA ASP A 386 35.99 -7.21 -11.18
C ASP A 386 35.92 -8.57 -11.91
N ASN A 387 34.73 -9.01 -12.35
CA ASN A 387 34.42 -10.37 -12.81
C ASN A 387 34.83 -11.46 -11.79
N ILE A 388 34.53 -11.22 -10.51
CA ILE A 388 34.88 -12.11 -9.38
C ILE A 388 33.67 -12.25 -8.46
N ILE A 389 33.25 -13.49 -8.21
CA ILE A 389 32.22 -13.81 -7.22
C ILE A 389 32.92 -14.18 -5.90
N PRO A 390 32.62 -13.49 -4.78
CA PRO A 390 33.21 -13.79 -3.49
C PRO A 390 32.68 -15.11 -2.91
N PRO A 391 33.44 -15.80 -2.04
CA PRO A 391 33.01 -17.04 -1.42
C PRO A 391 31.86 -16.85 -0.44
N THR A 392 30.98 -17.85 -0.38
CA THR A 392 30.24 -18.16 0.84
C THR A 392 31.23 -18.85 1.79
N LEU A 393 31.63 -18.14 2.85
CA LEU A 393 32.50 -18.72 3.87
C LEU A 393 31.75 -19.75 4.74
N ASN A 394 32.50 -20.70 5.29
CA ASN A 394 32.02 -21.74 6.21
C ASN A 394 31.00 -22.71 5.58
N LEU A 395 31.08 -22.95 4.27
CA LEU A 395 30.21 -23.85 3.51
C LEU A 395 30.86 -25.23 3.32
N ASP A 396 31.27 -25.84 4.45
CA ASP A 396 31.94 -27.14 4.49
C ASP A 396 31.04 -28.27 4.00
N ASN A 397 29.75 -28.25 4.39
CA ASN A 397 28.77 -29.31 4.15
C ASN A 397 27.48 -28.72 3.55
N PRO A 398 27.39 -28.54 2.21
CA PRO A 398 26.21 -27.97 1.57
C PRO A 398 24.90 -28.70 1.88
N ASP A 399 23.88 -27.92 2.21
CA ASP A 399 22.49 -28.34 2.42
C ASP A 399 21.65 -28.24 1.15
N TYR A 400 22.26 -28.69 0.05
CA TYR A 400 21.74 -28.61 -1.30
C TYR A 400 22.24 -29.81 -2.09
N THR A 401 21.33 -30.57 -2.70
CA THR A 401 21.62 -31.88 -3.33
C THR A 401 21.34 -31.90 -4.83
N ASN A 402 20.76 -30.83 -5.37
CA ASN A 402 20.52 -30.68 -6.81
C ASN A 402 21.75 -30.05 -7.46
N ASP A 403 22.04 -30.36 -8.72
CA ASP A 403 23.19 -29.78 -9.43
C ASP A 403 22.83 -28.55 -10.30
N LYS A 404 21.65 -27.93 -10.07
CA LYS A 404 21.14 -26.83 -10.89
C LYS A 404 21.80 -25.48 -10.58
N LEU A 405 22.37 -25.30 -9.39
CA LEU A 405 23.02 -24.06 -8.95
C LEU A 405 24.47 -24.32 -8.56
N ARG A 406 25.38 -23.41 -8.92
CA ARG A 406 26.80 -23.47 -8.52
C ARG A 406 26.99 -22.67 -7.22
N LEU A 407 26.93 -23.36 -6.08
CA LEU A 407 27.32 -22.77 -4.79
C LEU A 407 28.80 -22.38 -4.81
N VAL A 408 29.08 -21.08 -4.66
CA VAL A 408 30.45 -20.56 -4.55
C VAL A 408 30.87 -20.64 -3.09
N LYS A 409 31.76 -21.60 -2.78
CA LYS A 409 32.24 -21.92 -1.44
C LYS A 409 33.73 -21.66 -1.30
N ASP A 410 34.15 -21.22 -0.11
CA ASP A 410 35.53 -21.17 0.42
C ASP A 410 36.55 -20.27 -0.31
N THR A 411 36.55 -20.23 -1.65
CA THR A 411 37.41 -19.38 -2.49
C THR A 411 36.58 -18.54 -3.47
N CYS A 412 37.16 -17.42 -3.94
CA CYS A 412 36.57 -16.62 -5.00
C CYS A 412 36.44 -17.40 -6.31
N TYR A 413 35.32 -17.24 -7.02
CA TYR A 413 35.10 -17.83 -8.34
C TYR A 413 35.08 -16.75 -9.43
N SER A 414 36.01 -16.84 -10.38
CA SER A 414 35.98 -16.07 -11.63
C SER A 414 35.38 -16.92 -12.75
N PRO A 415 34.20 -16.55 -13.31
CA PRO A 415 33.69 -17.22 -14.50
C PRO A 415 34.47 -16.83 -15.75
N SER A 416 34.57 -17.77 -16.70
CA SER A 416 35.23 -17.56 -18.00
C SER A 416 34.46 -16.61 -18.92
N ASN A 417 33.13 -16.57 -18.77
CA ASN A 417 32.26 -15.59 -19.41
C ASN A 417 32.09 -14.39 -18.46
N PRO A 418 32.22 -13.12 -18.92
CA PRO A 418 32.08 -11.96 -18.05
C PRO A 418 30.67 -11.84 -17.46
N ILE A 419 30.56 -11.70 -16.13
CA ILE A 419 29.29 -11.51 -15.40
C ILE A 419 28.51 -10.35 -16.02
N GLN A 420 27.38 -10.67 -16.66
CA GLN A 420 26.48 -9.68 -17.24
C GLN A 420 25.40 -9.29 -16.25
N THR A 421 24.72 -10.26 -15.64
CA THR A 421 23.48 -10.08 -14.89
C THR A 421 23.61 -10.65 -13.48
N VAL A 422 23.27 -9.84 -12.46
CA VAL A 422 23.26 -10.26 -11.06
C VAL A 422 21.89 -10.04 -10.44
N LEU A 423 21.42 -11.03 -9.69
CA LEU A 423 20.17 -11.00 -8.91
C LEU A 423 20.52 -10.93 -7.41
N LYS A 424 20.10 -9.86 -6.72
CA LYS A 424 20.34 -9.67 -5.28
C LYS A 424 19.04 -9.81 -4.50
N ASN A 425 18.98 -10.80 -3.60
CA ASN A 425 17.82 -11.06 -2.75
C ASN A 425 17.93 -10.41 -1.37
N SER A 426 16.80 -10.05 -0.75
CA SER A 426 16.74 -9.58 0.65
C SER A 426 15.37 -9.81 1.27
N PHE A 427 15.32 -10.45 2.44
CA PHE A 427 14.09 -10.87 3.10
C PHE A 427 13.97 -10.25 4.50
N GLY A 428 12.80 -9.73 4.85
CA GLY A 428 12.51 -9.18 6.18
C GLY A 428 11.94 -10.21 7.17
N PHE A 429 11.74 -9.76 8.40
CA PHE A 429 10.84 -10.33 9.41
C PHE A 429 10.20 -9.13 10.13
N GLY A 430 8.86 -9.00 10.18
CA GLY A 430 8.29 -7.78 10.79
C GLY A 430 6.76 -7.65 10.79
N GLU A 431 6.16 -8.06 11.90
CA GLU A 431 4.84 -7.61 12.40
C GLU A 431 3.60 -7.92 11.52
N ARG A 432 2.43 -7.38 11.90
CA ARG A 432 1.13 -7.97 11.55
C ARG A 432 0.87 -7.94 10.03
N ARG A 433 0.70 -9.13 9.46
CA ARG A 433 0.54 -9.46 8.03
C ARG A 433 1.79 -9.33 7.16
N ASP A 434 2.90 -8.74 7.62
CA ASP A 434 4.03 -8.44 6.73
C ASP A 434 5.27 -9.32 6.89
N ARG A 435 5.65 -9.93 5.77
CA ARG A 435 7.01 -10.42 5.54
C ARG A 435 7.44 -10.04 4.14
N MET A 436 8.02 -8.86 4.01
CA MET A 436 8.45 -8.33 2.72
C MET A 436 9.72 -9.02 2.22
N LEU A 437 9.63 -9.57 1.01
CA LEU A 437 10.69 -10.29 0.29
C LEU A 437 11.02 -9.50 -0.98
N LYS A 438 12.31 -9.34 -1.29
CA LYS A 438 12.82 -8.39 -2.27
C LYS A 438 13.86 -9.01 -3.18
N SER A 439 13.86 -8.54 -4.43
CA SER A 439 14.89 -8.88 -5.41
C SER A 439 15.21 -7.67 -6.30
N ILE A 440 16.50 -7.44 -6.56
CA ILE A 440 17.02 -6.41 -7.47
C ILE A 440 17.81 -7.12 -8.57
N VAL A 441 17.59 -6.75 -9.82
CA VAL A 441 18.37 -7.20 -10.98
C VAL A 441 19.25 -6.03 -11.46
N SER A 442 20.55 -6.28 -11.58
CA SER A 442 21.53 -5.31 -12.10
C SER A 442 22.29 -5.91 -13.29
N ARG A 443 22.71 -5.08 -14.26
CA ARG A 443 23.45 -5.51 -15.45
C ARG A 443 24.67 -4.63 -15.80
N SER A 444 25.67 -5.25 -16.41
CA SER A 444 26.76 -4.60 -17.16
C SER A 444 26.28 -3.75 -18.34
N VAL A 445 27.06 -2.71 -18.68
CA VAL A 445 26.61 -1.52 -19.44
C VAL A 445 27.11 -1.50 -20.90
N ASN A 446 27.80 -2.56 -21.36
CA ASN A 446 28.51 -2.57 -22.65
C ASN A 446 27.63 -2.61 -23.93
N HIS A 447 26.30 -2.59 -23.83
CA HIS A 447 25.38 -2.85 -24.96
C HIS A 447 24.45 -1.69 -25.36
N LEU A 448 24.59 -0.49 -24.79
CA LEU A 448 23.50 0.51 -24.76
C LEU A 448 23.38 1.43 -26.00
N THR A 449 23.57 0.91 -27.22
CA THR A 449 23.80 1.74 -28.44
C THR A 449 22.79 1.55 -29.60
N LYS A 450 21.73 0.75 -29.47
CA LYS A 450 20.70 0.56 -30.55
C LYS A 450 19.25 0.51 -30.03
N ASN A 451 18.29 0.69 -30.94
CA ASN A 451 16.98 1.32 -30.71
C ASN A 451 15.73 0.41 -30.70
N ASN A 452 14.66 0.99 -30.11
CA ASN A 452 13.22 0.92 -30.48
C ASN A 452 12.23 -0.12 -29.89
N ASN A 453 11.11 0.46 -29.39
CA ASN A 453 9.69 0.00 -29.37
C ASN A 453 9.04 -0.65 -28.12
N SER A 454 8.45 0.23 -27.28
CA SER A 454 6.99 0.29 -26.95
C SER A 454 6.34 -0.48 -25.77
N ILE A 455 5.62 0.30 -24.91
CA ILE A 455 4.29 0.00 -24.26
C ILE A 455 4.28 -1.06 -23.11
N VAL A 456 3.49 -1.03 -22.01
CA VAL A 456 2.66 -0.07 -21.20
C VAL A 456 2.07 -0.90 -19.99
N VAL A 457 1.54 -0.51 -18.81
CA VAL A 457 1.30 0.69 -17.93
C VAL A 457 1.34 0.17 -16.44
N CYS A 458 0.81 0.63 -15.28
CA CYS A 458 -0.16 1.63 -14.76
C CYS A 458 0.35 2.34 -13.46
N VAL A 459 -0.52 2.67 -12.48
CA VAL A 459 -0.33 3.71 -11.43
C VAL A 459 -0.98 3.36 -10.05
N ARG A 460 -0.52 3.96 -8.93
CA ARG A 460 -1.29 4.19 -7.68
C ARG A 460 -1.23 5.69 -7.32
N SER A 461 -2.29 6.24 -6.72
CA SER A 461 -2.50 7.70 -6.54
C SER A 461 -1.61 8.35 -5.47
N ILE A 462 -1.16 9.59 -5.71
CA ILE A 462 -0.74 10.52 -4.66
C ILE A 462 -1.78 11.64 -4.56
N PHE A 463 -2.56 11.66 -3.48
CA PHE A 463 -3.06 12.87 -2.80
C PHE A 463 -3.69 12.46 -1.47
N THR A 464 -2.87 12.46 -0.41
CA THR A 464 -3.34 12.69 0.95
C THR A 464 -2.74 14.02 1.40
N THR A 465 -3.58 15.04 1.54
CA THR A 465 -3.25 16.20 2.37
C THR A 465 -3.13 15.75 3.83
N PRO A 466 -2.50 16.55 4.72
CA PRO A 466 -2.53 16.31 6.16
C PRO A 466 -3.96 16.22 6.73
N GLU A 467 -4.07 15.74 7.97
CA GLU A 467 -5.29 15.32 8.65
C GLU A 467 -6.32 16.45 8.91
N ILE A 468 -6.94 16.96 7.86
CA ILE A 468 -8.03 17.97 7.93
C ILE A 468 -9.37 17.32 8.31
N MET A 469 -9.57 16.04 7.98
CA MET A 469 -10.77 15.29 8.34
C MET A 469 -10.61 14.69 9.75
N PRO A 470 -11.45 15.07 10.73
CA PRO A 470 -11.37 14.54 12.10
C PRO A 470 -12.04 13.15 12.16
N PHE A 471 -11.39 12.16 11.56
CA PHE A 471 -11.67 10.74 11.76
C PHE A 471 -10.87 10.25 12.98
N ASP A 472 -11.49 9.41 13.81
CA ASP A 472 -10.76 8.64 14.82
C ASP A 472 -9.93 7.50 14.17
N GLU A 473 -9.08 6.83 14.96
CA GLU A 473 -8.18 5.79 14.44
C GLU A 473 -8.92 4.57 13.87
N ASP A 474 -10.10 4.23 14.42
CA ASP A 474 -10.93 3.12 13.92
C ASP A 474 -11.54 3.49 12.55
N GLN A 475 -12.01 4.73 12.39
CA GLN A 475 -12.48 5.28 11.11
C GLN A 475 -11.35 5.39 10.07
N LYS A 476 -10.13 5.76 10.47
CA LYS A 476 -8.94 5.76 9.59
C LYS A 476 -8.61 4.33 9.13
N GLN A 477 -8.50 3.38 10.06
CA GLN A 477 -8.21 1.97 9.75
C GLN A 477 -9.31 1.33 8.87
N LEU A 478 -10.58 1.68 9.11
CA LEU A 478 -11.68 1.28 8.26
C LEU A 478 -11.55 1.88 6.85
N GLN A 479 -11.26 3.17 6.72
CA GLN A 479 -11.06 3.82 5.42
C GLN A 479 -9.93 3.15 4.64
N GLU A 480 -8.78 2.88 5.28
CA GLU A 480 -7.66 2.19 4.64
C GLU A 480 -8.04 0.77 4.21
N THR A 481 -8.68 -0.01 5.08
CA THR A 481 -9.12 -1.38 4.78
C THR A 481 -10.07 -1.42 3.58
N ILE A 482 -11.05 -0.51 3.50
CA ILE A 482 -12.00 -0.45 2.38
C ILE A 482 -11.33 0.09 1.13
N ARG A 483 -10.43 1.07 1.24
CA ARG A 483 -9.65 1.60 0.11
C ARG A 483 -8.76 0.51 -0.51
N GLU A 484 -8.11 -0.32 0.30
CA GLU A 484 -7.30 -1.43 -0.20
C GLU A 484 -8.16 -2.50 -0.87
N PHE A 485 -9.30 -2.88 -0.27
CA PHE A 485 -10.28 -3.76 -0.90
C PHE A 485 -10.75 -3.19 -2.25
N ALA A 486 -11.23 -1.95 -2.29
CA ALA A 486 -11.76 -1.32 -3.49
C ALA A 486 -10.72 -1.21 -4.62
N GLN A 487 -9.47 -0.90 -4.31
CA GLN A 487 -8.38 -0.80 -5.30
C GLN A 487 -7.89 -2.17 -5.80
N ASN A 488 -7.89 -3.21 -4.95
CA ASN A 488 -7.43 -4.54 -5.33
C ASN A 488 -8.51 -5.39 -6.03
N GLU A 489 -9.79 -5.20 -5.67
CA GLU A 489 -10.89 -6.11 -6.04
C GLU A 489 -11.93 -5.47 -6.99
N LEU A 490 -12.19 -4.16 -6.87
CA LEU A 490 -13.21 -3.48 -7.68
C LEU A 490 -12.63 -2.64 -8.82
N ALA A 491 -11.57 -1.88 -8.58
CA ALA A 491 -10.97 -1.01 -9.59
C ALA A 491 -10.50 -1.76 -10.85
N PRO A 492 -9.92 -2.98 -10.79
CA PRO A 492 -9.50 -3.72 -11.98
C PRO A 492 -10.66 -4.17 -12.88
N ILE A 493 -11.84 -4.44 -12.30
CA ILE A 493 -13.02 -4.93 -13.03
C ILE A 493 -14.01 -3.82 -13.42
N ALA A 494 -13.88 -2.62 -12.85
CA ALA A 494 -14.85 -1.54 -12.98
C ALA A 494 -15.11 -1.07 -14.43
N ALA A 495 -14.15 -1.22 -15.34
CA ALA A 495 -14.34 -0.91 -16.77
C ALA A 495 -15.18 -1.97 -17.48
N GLN A 496 -14.95 -3.25 -17.17
CA GLN A 496 -15.70 -4.37 -17.75
C GLN A 496 -17.14 -4.42 -17.23
N VAL A 497 -17.33 -4.14 -15.93
CA VAL A 497 -18.64 -4.06 -15.26
C VAL A 497 -19.57 -3.01 -15.90
N ASP A 498 -19.04 -1.84 -16.27
CA ASP A 498 -19.80 -0.79 -16.98
C ASP A 498 -20.08 -1.15 -18.45
N LYS A 499 -19.08 -1.68 -19.16
CA LYS A 499 -19.17 -2.11 -20.55
C LYS A 499 -20.22 -3.20 -20.76
N ASP A 500 -20.08 -4.32 -20.05
CA ASP A 500 -20.98 -5.47 -20.16
C ASP A 500 -22.34 -5.19 -19.51
N ASN A 501 -22.40 -4.17 -18.64
CA ASN A 501 -23.57 -3.85 -17.83
C ASN A 501 -24.04 -5.07 -17.01
N VAL A 502 -23.15 -5.66 -16.21
CA VAL A 502 -23.43 -6.82 -15.33
C VAL A 502 -22.83 -6.60 -13.93
N PHE A 503 -23.58 -6.89 -12.87
CA PHE A 503 -23.06 -6.81 -11.51
C PHE A 503 -22.11 -7.99 -11.19
N PRO A 504 -20.92 -7.76 -10.60
CA PRO A 504 -20.00 -8.82 -10.20
C PRO A 504 -20.50 -9.54 -8.93
N SER A 505 -21.44 -10.48 -9.08
CA SER A 505 -22.19 -11.13 -7.98
C SER A 505 -21.34 -11.64 -6.81
N HIS A 506 -20.15 -12.19 -7.10
CA HIS A 506 -19.20 -12.67 -6.09
C HIS A 506 -18.71 -11.57 -5.11
N MET A 507 -18.84 -10.29 -5.46
CA MET A 507 -18.50 -9.18 -4.57
C MET A 507 -19.48 -9.03 -3.38
N TRP A 508 -20.70 -9.57 -3.46
CA TRP A 508 -21.58 -9.63 -2.29
C TRP A 508 -20.94 -10.44 -1.15
N LYS A 509 -20.31 -11.57 -1.46
CA LYS A 509 -19.61 -12.37 -0.46
C LYS A 509 -18.37 -11.68 0.09
N LYS A 510 -17.51 -11.10 -0.76
CA LYS A 510 -16.34 -10.35 -0.28
C LYS A 510 -16.71 -9.14 0.59
N MET A 511 -17.79 -8.42 0.26
CA MET A 511 -18.29 -7.31 1.08
C MET A 511 -18.95 -7.78 2.39
N GLY A 512 -19.57 -8.96 2.41
CA GLY A 512 -20.12 -9.57 3.63
C GLY A 512 -19.03 -10.13 4.56
N GLU A 513 -17.98 -10.74 4.01
CA GLU A 513 -16.80 -11.21 4.73
C GLU A 513 -16.02 -10.06 5.40
N LEU A 514 -16.08 -8.84 4.82
CA LEU A 514 -15.57 -7.60 5.41
C LEU A 514 -16.60 -6.88 6.31
N GLY A 515 -17.80 -7.44 6.53
CA GLY A 515 -18.87 -6.86 7.35
C GLY A 515 -19.57 -5.63 6.77
N LEU A 516 -19.15 -5.14 5.60
CA LEU A 516 -19.59 -3.86 5.02
C LEU A 516 -21.09 -3.81 4.73
N LEU A 517 -21.70 -4.95 4.40
CA LEU A 517 -23.15 -5.06 4.14
C LEU A 517 -24.00 -4.80 5.39
N GLY A 518 -23.44 -5.08 6.57
CA GLY A 518 -24.07 -4.86 7.88
C GLY A 518 -23.44 -3.73 8.68
N ILE A 519 -22.82 -2.74 8.01
CA ILE A 519 -21.99 -1.72 8.68
C ILE A 519 -22.73 -0.95 9.79
N THR A 520 -23.99 -0.56 9.57
CA THR A 520 -24.85 0.08 10.59
C THR A 520 -25.86 -0.89 11.24
N ALA A 521 -25.72 -2.20 11.03
CA ALA A 521 -26.62 -3.21 11.57
C ALA A 521 -26.11 -3.74 12.93
N PRO A 522 -26.99 -4.11 13.88
CA PRO A 522 -26.56 -4.59 15.19
C PRO A 522 -25.73 -5.87 15.15
N ALA A 523 -24.73 -5.95 16.03
CA ALA A 523 -23.84 -7.09 16.18
C ALA A 523 -24.58 -8.39 16.52
N LYS A 524 -25.75 -8.31 17.19
CA LYS A 524 -26.61 -9.48 17.45
C LYS A 524 -27.16 -10.17 16.19
N TYR A 525 -27.05 -9.55 15.01
CA TYR A 525 -27.37 -10.16 13.71
C TYR A 525 -26.14 -10.36 12.80
N GLY A 526 -24.92 -10.14 13.33
CA GLY A 526 -23.67 -10.23 12.58
C GLY A 526 -23.20 -8.92 11.94
N GLY A 527 -23.86 -7.79 12.20
CA GLY A 527 -23.42 -6.47 11.72
C GLY A 527 -22.24 -5.89 12.52
N LEU A 528 -21.73 -4.73 12.08
CA LEU A 528 -20.61 -4.04 12.73
C LEU A 528 -21.03 -3.00 13.79
N GLU A 529 -22.32 -2.67 13.86
CA GLU A 529 -22.90 -1.69 14.80
C GLU A 529 -22.22 -0.29 14.77
N LEU A 530 -21.69 0.12 13.62
CA LEU A 530 -21.03 1.41 13.39
C LEU A 530 -22.00 2.52 12.94
N GLY A 531 -21.51 3.76 12.95
CA GLY A 531 -22.26 4.95 12.51
C GLY A 531 -22.35 5.13 10.99
N TYR A 532 -23.21 6.07 10.59
CA TYR A 532 -23.36 6.58 9.24
C TYR A 532 -22.10 7.32 8.74
N THR A 533 -21.23 7.83 9.62
CA THR A 533 -19.89 8.31 9.23
C THR A 533 -19.07 7.17 8.60
N SER A 534 -19.01 6.02 9.26
CA SER A 534 -18.35 4.80 8.74
C SER A 534 -19.04 4.27 7.47
N HIS A 535 -20.36 4.41 7.37
CA HIS A 535 -21.11 4.06 6.15
C HIS A 535 -20.78 5.01 4.98
N CYS A 536 -20.58 6.30 5.23
CA CYS A 536 -20.12 7.28 4.24
C CYS A 536 -18.68 6.98 3.79
N ILE A 537 -17.77 6.61 4.71
CA ILE A 537 -16.40 6.16 4.38
C ILE A 537 -16.45 4.96 3.42
N ALA A 538 -17.29 3.96 3.72
CA ALA A 538 -17.48 2.80 2.86
C ALA A 538 -17.99 3.19 1.46
N MET A 539 -19.02 4.04 1.41
CA MET A 539 -19.63 4.48 0.16
C MET A 539 -18.67 5.32 -0.72
N GLU A 540 -17.83 6.17 -0.11
CA GLU A 540 -16.84 6.99 -0.83
C GLU A 540 -15.75 6.13 -1.48
N GLU A 541 -15.05 5.28 -0.72
CA GLU A 541 -13.93 4.48 -1.25
C GLU A 541 -14.40 3.38 -2.23
N LEU A 542 -15.58 2.78 -2.02
CA LEU A 542 -16.19 1.89 -3.01
C LEU A 542 -16.54 2.64 -4.30
N SER A 543 -17.11 3.85 -4.21
CA SER A 543 -17.50 4.64 -5.39
C SER A 543 -16.31 5.16 -6.18
N ARG A 544 -15.19 5.42 -5.49
CA ARG A 544 -13.90 5.80 -6.10
C ARG A 544 -13.35 4.75 -7.07
N ALA A 545 -13.58 3.47 -6.76
CA ALA A 545 -13.21 2.35 -7.64
C ALA A 545 -14.31 2.04 -8.67
N SER A 546 -15.56 1.87 -8.23
CA SER A 546 -16.71 1.58 -9.09
C SER A 546 -18.01 2.10 -8.50
N ALA A 547 -18.44 3.28 -8.98
CA ALA A 547 -19.67 3.93 -8.54
C ALA A 547 -20.93 3.07 -8.76
N SER A 548 -20.96 2.20 -9.77
CA SER A 548 -22.10 1.32 -10.02
C SER A 548 -22.19 0.16 -9.02
N VAL A 549 -21.05 -0.45 -8.64
CA VAL A 549 -21.01 -1.44 -7.55
C VAL A 549 -21.37 -0.77 -6.23
N ALA A 550 -20.87 0.44 -5.98
CA ALA A 550 -21.17 1.22 -4.77
C ALA A 550 -22.66 1.63 -4.68
N LEU A 551 -23.31 2.00 -5.79
CA LEU A 551 -24.76 2.26 -5.82
C LEU A 551 -25.56 1.01 -5.42
N SER A 552 -25.20 -0.15 -5.96
CA SER A 552 -25.81 -1.42 -5.58
C SER A 552 -25.55 -1.74 -4.09
N TYR A 553 -24.33 -1.51 -3.60
CA TYR A 553 -23.98 -1.63 -2.18
C TYR A 553 -24.83 -0.72 -1.29
N GLY A 554 -25.04 0.56 -1.66
CA GLY A 554 -25.88 1.49 -0.91
C GLY A 554 -27.35 1.08 -0.89
N ALA A 555 -27.88 0.59 -2.02
CA ALA A 555 -29.23 0.03 -2.11
C ALA A 555 -29.43 -1.22 -1.23
N HIS A 556 -28.41 -2.05 -1.06
CA HIS A 556 -28.43 -3.16 -0.10
C HIS A 556 -28.33 -2.63 1.34
N SER A 557 -27.21 -2.00 1.68
CA SER A 557 -26.79 -1.72 3.07
C SER A 557 -27.63 -0.63 3.75
N ASN A 558 -28.03 0.42 3.03
CA ASN A 558 -28.93 1.44 3.60
C ASN A 558 -30.39 1.21 3.22
N LEU A 559 -30.73 1.11 1.93
CA LEU A 559 -32.15 1.12 1.54
C LEU A 559 -32.90 -0.16 1.97
N CYS A 560 -32.23 -1.30 2.09
CA CYS A 560 -32.82 -2.53 2.63
C CYS A 560 -32.40 -2.80 4.09
N VAL A 561 -31.10 -3.02 4.37
CA VAL A 561 -30.61 -3.46 5.68
C VAL A 561 -30.87 -2.45 6.81
N ASN A 562 -30.54 -1.17 6.63
CA ASN A 562 -30.86 -0.13 7.62
C ASN A 562 -32.39 0.04 7.78
N GLN A 563 -33.19 -0.03 6.72
CA GLN A 563 -34.65 0.05 6.84
C GLN A 563 -35.27 -1.13 7.61
N ILE A 564 -34.83 -2.37 7.39
CA ILE A 564 -35.25 -3.55 8.18
C ILE A 564 -34.77 -3.43 9.64
N THR A 565 -33.55 -2.95 9.85
CA THR A 565 -32.99 -2.70 11.20
C THR A 565 -33.85 -1.71 11.99
N ARG A 566 -34.31 -0.63 11.35
CA ARG A 566 -35.09 0.46 11.97
C ARG A 566 -36.57 0.14 12.13
N ASN A 567 -37.21 -0.51 11.15
CA ASN A 567 -38.67 -0.64 11.06
C ASN A 567 -39.20 -2.09 11.14
N GLY A 568 -38.32 -3.09 11.07
CA GLY A 568 -38.71 -4.49 11.23
C GLY A 568 -39.03 -4.84 12.68
N ASN A 569 -39.90 -5.85 12.88
CA ASN A 569 -40.02 -6.51 14.18
C ASN A 569 -38.85 -7.50 14.40
N GLU A 570 -38.66 -7.99 15.63
CA GLU A 570 -37.50 -8.85 15.95
C GLU A 570 -37.48 -10.17 15.17
N ALA A 571 -38.64 -10.74 14.82
CA ALA A 571 -38.72 -11.95 14.00
C ALA A 571 -38.30 -11.69 12.55
N GLN A 572 -38.74 -10.56 11.97
CA GLN A 572 -38.28 -10.10 10.65
C GLN A 572 -36.77 -9.86 10.64
N LYS A 573 -36.23 -9.17 11.66
CA LYS A 573 -34.77 -8.95 11.78
C LYS A 573 -34.00 -10.27 11.84
N GLN A 574 -34.45 -11.21 12.68
CA GLN A 574 -33.82 -12.53 12.81
C GLN A 574 -33.90 -13.36 11.51
N LYS A 575 -35.01 -13.25 10.75
CA LYS A 575 -35.22 -13.96 9.47
C LYS A 575 -34.32 -13.41 8.34
N TYR A 576 -34.13 -12.09 8.27
CA TYR A 576 -33.55 -11.42 7.12
C TYR A 576 -32.13 -10.88 7.31
N LEU A 577 -31.84 -10.20 8.43
CA LEU A 577 -30.59 -9.44 8.57
C LEU A 577 -29.33 -10.34 8.46
N PRO A 578 -29.22 -11.50 9.14
CA PRO A 578 -28.01 -12.31 9.06
C PRO A 578 -27.61 -12.72 7.63
N LYS A 579 -28.59 -12.99 6.76
CA LYS A 579 -28.36 -13.41 5.36
C LYS A 579 -28.01 -12.25 4.43
N LEU A 580 -28.58 -11.07 4.68
CA LEU A 580 -28.21 -9.84 3.96
C LEU A 580 -26.77 -9.47 4.31
N ILE A 581 -26.45 -9.44 5.61
CA ILE A 581 -25.13 -9.06 6.13
C ILE A 581 -24.03 -10.03 5.68
N SER A 582 -24.31 -11.35 5.64
CA SER A 582 -23.37 -12.36 5.12
C SER A 582 -23.23 -12.37 3.59
N GLY A 583 -23.97 -11.54 2.86
CA GLY A 583 -24.03 -11.58 1.40
C GLY A 583 -24.58 -12.89 0.81
N ASP A 584 -25.37 -13.65 1.59
CA ASP A 584 -26.17 -14.78 1.06
C ASP A 584 -27.42 -14.28 0.31
N PHE A 585 -28.01 -13.18 0.77
CA PHE A 585 -29.15 -12.51 0.18
C PHE A 585 -28.76 -11.12 -0.32
N VAL A 586 -29.34 -10.69 -1.44
CA VAL A 586 -29.24 -9.32 -1.96
C VAL A 586 -30.47 -8.51 -1.55
N GLY A 587 -30.26 -7.30 -1.03
CA GLY A 587 -31.33 -6.38 -0.64
C GLY A 587 -31.68 -5.32 -1.70
N ALA A 588 -32.96 -4.99 -1.80
CA ALA A 588 -33.48 -3.83 -2.57
C ALA A 588 -34.63 -3.10 -1.85
N LEU A 589 -35.03 -1.94 -2.37
CA LEU A 589 -36.19 -1.17 -1.94
C LEU A 589 -36.95 -0.66 -3.17
N ALA A 590 -38.29 -0.71 -3.13
CA ALA A 590 -39.16 -0.33 -4.22
C ALA A 590 -40.31 0.60 -3.78
N MET A 591 -40.06 1.90 -3.90
CA MET A 591 -41.07 2.96 -3.71
C MET A 591 -41.68 3.42 -5.05
N SER A 592 -40.82 3.69 -6.05
CA SER A 592 -41.15 4.40 -7.29
C SER A 592 -41.89 3.56 -8.33
N GLU A 593 -42.66 4.22 -9.20
CA GLU A 593 -43.45 3.62 -10.29
C GLU A 593 -43.29 4.44 -11.58
N PRO A 594 -43.72 3.95 -12.76
CA PRO A 594 -43.59 4.69 -14.02
C PRO A 594 -44.22 6.10 -13.98
N ASN A 595 -45.28 6.28 -13.18
CA ASN A 595 -45.98 7.56 -13.00
C ASN A 595 -45.78 8.17 -11.59
N ALA A 596 -44.97 7.57 -10.71
CA ALA A 596 -44.76 8.00 -9.33
C ALA A 596 -43.26 7.99 -8.98
N GLY A 597 -42.55 9.02 -9.46
CA GLY A 597 -41.16 9.31 -9.10
C GLY A 597 -41.08 10.33 -7.97
N SER A 598 -40.96 11.60 -8.32
CA SER A 598 -40.90 12.72 -7.36
C SER A 598 -42.15 12.83 -6.48
N ASP A 599 -43.35 12.63 -7.04
CA ASP A 599 -44.56 12.39 -6.25
C ASP A 599 -44.72 10.89 -5.98
N VAL A 600 -43.89 10.39 -5.08
CA VAL A 600 -43.92 8.98 -4.64
C VAL A 600 -45.23 8.62 -3.91
N VAL A 601 -45.96 9.59 -3.36
CA VAL A 601 -47.21 9.36 -2.61
C VAL A 601 -48.40 9.08 -3.55
N SER A 602 -48.31 9.50 -4.81
CA SER A 602 -49.31 9.22 -5.86
C SER A 602 -49.44 7.75 -6.26
N MET A 603 -48.51 6.88 -5.83
CA MET A 603 -48.37 5.46 -6.21
C MET A 603 -49.69 4.66 -6.29
N LYS A 604 -49.76 3.75 -7.26
CA LYS A 604 -50.94 2.95 -7.67
C LYS A 604 -50.80 1.45 -7.39
N THR A 605 -49.60 0.93 -7.15
CA THR A 605 -49.43 -0.44 -6.62
C THR A 605 -50.21 -0.53 -5.32
N HIS A 606 -51.13 -1.49 -5.24
CA HIS A 606 -52.07 -1.62 -4.13
C HIS A 606 -52.04 -3.03 -3.54
N ALA A 607 -52.43 -3.14 -2.28
CA ALA A 607 -52.42 -4.36 -1.49
C ALA A 607 -53.83 -4.60 -0.95
N THR A 608 -54.57 -5.54 -1.55
CA THR A 608 -55.93 -5.89 -1.16
C THR A 608 -55.89 -6.92 -0.03
N ARG A 609 -56.67 -6.70 1.03
CA ARG A 609 -56.76 -7.63 2.17
C ARG A 609 -57.37 -8.97 1.73
N VAL A 610 -56.77 -10.07 2.15
CA VAL A 610 -57.28 -11.45 2.01
C VAL A 610 -57.16 -12.20 3.33
N ASP A 611 -57.56 -13.47 3.36
CA ASP A 611 -57.27 -14.35 4.49
C ASP A 611 -55.75 -14.60 4.60
N GLY A 612 -55.24 -14.65 5.84
CA GLY A 612 -53.80 -14.79 6.14
C GLY A 612 -52.87 -13.65 5.69
N GLY A 613 -53.35 -12.61 5.01
CA GLY A 613 -52.50 -11.51 4.54
C GLY A 613 -53.09 -10.64 3.42
N TRP A 614 -52.31 -10.44 2.36
CA TRP A 614 -52.54 -9.42 1.34
C TRP A 614 -52.25 -9.96 -0.07
N LYS A 615 -52.98 -9.46 -1.08
CA LYS A 615 -52.64 -9.60 -2.51
C LYS A 615 -52.16 -8.26 -3.06
N ILE A 616 -50.91 -8.20 -3.51
CA ILE A 616 -50.35 -7.02 -4.16
C ILE A 616 -50.56 -7.10 -5.67
N ASN A 617 -51.06 -6.01 -6.25
CA ASN A 617 -51.22 -5.83 -7.69
C ASN A 617 -50.65 -4.47 -8.15
N GLY A 618 -49.89 -4.45 -9.24
CA GLY A 618 -49.27 -3.25 -9.82
C GLY A 618 -47.81 -3.45 -10.20
N ASN A 619 -47.08 -2.35 -10.42
CA ASN A 619 -45.67 -2.38 -10.83
C ASN A 619 -44.83 -1.27 -10.15
N LYS A 620 -43.56 -1.59 -9.89
CA LYS A 620 -42.53 -0.64 -9.42
C LYS A 620 -41.44 -0.48 -10.46
N MET A 621 -40.86 0.70 -10.59
CA MET A 621 -39.93 1.03 -11.66
C MET A 621 -38.67 1.70 -11.12
N TRP A 622 -37.54 1.54 -11.83
CA TRP A 622 -36.22 2.06 -11.47
C TRP A 622 -35.56 1.36 -10.26
N ILE A 623 -35.87 0.08 -10.04
CA ILE A 623 -35.46 -0.61 -8.79
C ILE A 623 -34.04 -1.17 -8.89
N THR A 624 -33.10 -0.50 -8.23
CA THR A 624 -31.72 -0.96 -8.04
C THR A 624 -31.67 -2.30 -7.30
N ASN A 625 -30.79 -3.20 -7.75
CA ASN A 625 -30.70 -4.61 -7.35
C ASN A 625 -31.97 -5.45 -7.66
N GLY A 626 -32.98 -4.88 -8.31
CA GLY A 626 -34.31 -5.50 -8.51
C GLY A 626 -34.33 -6.95 -9.04
N PRO A 627 -33.54 -7.35 -10.06
CA PRO A 627 -33.58 -8.72 -10.58
C PRO A 627 -32.73 -9.70 -9.76
N ASP A 628 -31.81 -9.18 -8.95
CA ASP A 628 -30.91 -9.97 -8.10
C ASP A 628 -31.50 -10.19 -6.72
N ALA A 629 -32.26 -9.22 -6.20
CA ALA A 629 -32.67 -9.14 -4.81
C ALA A 629 -33.51 -10.34 -4.35
N ASP A 630 -33.11 -10.90 -3.22
CA ASP A 630 -33.79 -12.01 -2.55
C ASP A 630 -34.81 -11.48 -1.53
N VAL A 631 -34.61 -10.25 -1.02
CA VAL A 631 -35.51 -9.53 -0.11
C VAL A 631 -35.67 -8.07 -0.55
N LEU A 632 -36.92 -7.62 -0.71
CA LEU A 632 -37.25 -6.27 -1.18
C LEU A 632 -38.21 -5.56 -0.21
N VAL A 633 -37.88 -4.33 0.18
CA VAL A 633 -38.81 -3.43 0.92
C VAL A 633 -39.72 -2.72 -0.08
N VAL A 634 -41.00 -3.11 -0.16
CA VAL A 634 -41.94 -2.61 -1.18
C VAL A 634 -43.08 -1.80 -0.54
N TYR A 635 -43.41 -0.65 -1.13
CA TYR A 635 -44.49 0.22 -0.64
C TYR A 635 -45.74 0.13 -1.52
N ALA A 636 -46.90 -0.16 -0.94
CA ALA A 636 -48.17 -0.30 -1.67
C ALA A 636 -49.35 0.33 -0.91
N LYS A 637 -50.39 0.75 -1.65
CA LYS A 637 -51.64 1.28 -1.11
C LYS A 637 -52.51 0.17 -0.51
N THR A 638 -52.60 0.08 0.81
CA THR A 638 -53.65 -0.72 1.50
C THR A 638 -54.98 0.02 1.58
N ASP A 639 -54.95 1.35 1.44
CA ASP A 639 -56.12 2.20 1.22
C ASP A 639 -55.78 3.21 0.09
N PRO A 640 -56.38 3.05 -1.12
CA PRO A 640 -56.18 3.99 -2.21
C PRO A 640 -56.69 5.42 -1.94
N ALA A 641 -57.70 5.59 -1.08
CA ALA A 641 -58.30 6.89 -0.77
C ALA A 641 -57.56 7.64 0.36
N GLY A 642 -56.97 6.92 1.32
CA GLY A 642 -56.27 7.46 2.50
C GLY A 642 -54.99 8.27 2.22
N GLY A 643 -54.67 8.60 0.97
CA GLY A 643 -53.54 9.45 0.60
C GLY A 643 -52.20 8.92 1.09
N SER A 644 -51.50 9.68 1.93
CA SER A 644 -50.24 9.26 2.58
C SER A 644 -50.45 8.25 3.71
N LYS A 645 -51.61 8.27 4.39
CA LYS A 645 -51.98 7.33 5.45
C LYS A 645 -52.48 5.99 4.93
N GLY A 646 -52.68 5.87 3.61
CA GLY A 646 -53.12 4.65 2.95
C GLY A 646 -52.00 3.74 2.43
N ILE A 647 -50.74 4.11 2.63
CA ILE A 647 -49.57 3.35 2.15
C ILE A 647 -49.04 2.46 3.28
N THR A 648 -48.68 1.22 2.96
CA THR A 648 -48.05 0.24 3.86
C THR A 648 -46.74 -0.26 3.25
N ALA A 649 -45.77 -0.63 4.09
CA ALA A 649 -44.51 -1.25 3.68
C ALA A 649 -44.57 -2.77 3.88
N PHE A 650 -44.05 -3.52 2.91
CA PHE A 650 -44.06 -4.98 2.86
C PHE A 650 -42.65 -5.51 2.58
N LEU A 651 -42.36 -6.71 3.07
CA LEU A 651 -41.17 -7.48 2.74
C LEU A 651 -41.54 -8.54 1.71
N ILE A 652 -40.99 -8.42 0.50
CA ILE A 652 -41.20 -9.36 -0.61
C ILE A 652 -39.99 -10.25 -0.72
N GLU A 653 -40.22 -11.55 -0.87
CA GLU A 653 -39.19 -12.58 -1.05
C GLU A 653 -39.18 -13.07 -2.51
N LYS A 654 -37.98 -13.29 -3.05
CA LYS A 654 -37.80 -13.82 -4.40
C LYS A 654 -38.41 -15.22 -4.52
N GLY A 655 -39.22 -15.41 -5.55
CA GLY A 655 -40.00 -16.65 -5.76
C GLY A 655 -41.39 -16.66 -5.10
N MET A 656 -41.82 -15.58 -4.43
CA MET A 656 -43.23 -15.41 -4.07
C MET A 656 -44.13 -15.50 -5.31
N LYS A 657 -45.19 -16.32 -5.24
CA LYS A 657 -46.13 -16.49 -6.36
C LYS A 657 -46.82 -15.15 -6.67
N GLY A 658 -46.71 -14.71 -7.92
CA GLY A 658 -47.25 -13.43 -8.39
C GLY A 658 -46.26 -12.28 -8.38
N PHE A 659 -45.05 -12.45 -7.83
CA PHE A 659 -43.94 -11.51 -7.97
C PHE A 659 -43.04 -11.93 -9.14
N SER A 660 -42.74 -10.99 -10.05
CA SER A 660 -41.73 -11.17 -11.10
C SER A 660 -40.97 -9.87 -11.38
N THR A 661 -39.96 -9.94 -12.26
CA THR A 661 -39.10 -8.80 -12.59
C THR A 661 -39.03 -8.61 -14.10
N GLY A 662 -39.17 -7.37 -14.56
CA GLY A 662 -39.05 -6.99 -15.96
C GLY A 662 -37.59 -6.97 -16.43
N GLN A 663 -37.39 -6.67 -17.72
CA GLN A 663 -36.06 -6.61 -18.31
C GLN A 663 -35.17 -5.58 -17.60
N LYS A 664 -33.88 -5.90 -17.45
CA LYS A 664 -32.88 -4.95 -16.96
C LYS A 664 -32.76 -3.76 -17.92
N LEU A 665 -32.74 -2.55 -17.35
CA LEU A 665 -32.64 -1.30 -18.08
C LEU A 665 -31.22 -1.03 -18.59
N ASP A 666 -31.14 -0.58 -19.85
CA ASP A 666 -29.90 -0.03 -20.41
C ASP A 666 -29.80 1.46 -20.06
N LYS A 667 -28.77 1.81 -19.27
CA LYS A 667 -28.62 3.14 -18.64
C LYS A 667 -27.42 3.88 -19.21
N LEU A 668 -27.48 5.21 -19.19
CA LEU A 668 -26.35 6.10 -19.51
C LEU A 668 -25.13 5.76 -18.64
N GLY A 669 -25.32 5.76 -17.32
CA GLY A 669 -24.30 5.39 -16.34
C GLY A 669 -24.85 4.49 -15.24
N MET A 670 -24.02 4.25 -14.24
CA MET A 670 -24.24 3.22 -13.21
C MET A 670 -24.50 1.85 -13.84
N ARG A 671 -23.84 1.58 -14.97
CA ARG A 671 -23.92 0.29 -15.67
C ARG A 671 -23.14 -0.75 -14.86
N GLY A 672 -23.69 -1.96 -14.81
CA GLY A 672 -23.28 -2.98 -13.83
C GLY A 672 -23.96 -2.85 -12.46
N SER A 673 -24.59 -1.72 -12.13
CA SER A 673 -25.66 -1.72 -11.13
C SER A 673 -26.94 -2.20 -11.82
N ASN A 674 -27.50 -3.31 -11.36
CA ASN A 674 -28.70 -3.89 -11.96
C ASN A 674 -29.93 -3.06 -11.57
N THR A 675 -30.80 -2.77 -12.54
CA THR A 675 -32.01 -1.96 -12.36
C THR A 675 -33.10 -2.46 -13.29
N CYS A 676 -34.31 -2.69 -12.78
CA CYS A 676 -35.45 -3.19 -13.57
C CYS A 676 -36.80 -2.63 -13.10
N GLU A 677 -37.85 -3.09 -13.76
CA GLU A 677 -39.23 -3.06 -13.27
C GLU A 677 -39.49 -4.28 -12.35
N LEU A 678 -40.33 -4.11 -11.33
CA LEU A 678 -40.94 -5.20 -10.55
C LEU A 678 -42.43 -5.28 -10.90
N ILE A 679 -42.94 -6.49 -11.07
CA ILE A 679 -44.32 -6.76 -11.49
C ILE A 679 -45.00 -7.60 -10.40
N PHE A 680 -46.21 -7.21 -10.02
CA PHE A 680 -47.04 -7.87 -9.01
C PHE A 680 -48.40 -8.21 -9.62
N GLU A 681 -48.66 -9.50 -9.79
CA GLU A 681 -49.91 -10.08 -10.31
C GLU A 681 -50.49 -11.03 -9.25
N ASP A 682 -51.48 -10.55 -8.50
CA ASP A 682 -52.10 -11.27 -7.39
C ASP A 682 -51.10 -11.81 -6.34
N CYS A 683 -49.98 -11.10 -6.17
CA CYS A 683 -48.84 -11.52 -5.36
C CYS A 683 -49.25 -11.66 -3.88
N PHE A 684 -49.27 -12.89 -3.36
CA PHE A 684 -49.63 -13.13 -1.97
C PHE A 684 -48.47 -12.79 -1.03
N VAL A 685 -48.77 -11.97 -0.02
CA VAL A 685 -47.84 -11.54 1.03
C VAL A 685 -48.51 -11.77 2.38
N PRO A 686 -47.93 -12.61 3.26
CA PRO A 686 -48.55 -12.93 4.55
C PRO A 686 -48.42 -11.76 5.54
N ASP A 687 -49.24 -11.76 6.59
CA ASP A 687 -49.26 -10.66 7.57
C ASP A 687 -47.93 -10.43 8.30
N GLU A 688 -47.16 -11.48 8.59
CA GLU A 688 -45.83 -11.35 9.22
C GLU A 688 -44.79 -10.66 8.34
N ASN A 689 -45.07 -10.44 7.05
CA ASN A 689 -44.24 -9.67 6.14
C ASN A 689 -44.65 -8.18 6.01
N VAL A 690 -45.66 -7.71 6.75
CA VAL A 690 -45.93 -6.27 6.90
C VAL A 690 -44.83 -5.62 7.75
N MET A 691 -44.12 -4.64 7.23
CA MET A 691 -43.04 -3.96 7.97
C MET A 691 -43.56 -2.70 8.68
N GLY A 692 -43.40 -2.65 10.00
CA GLY A 692 -44.01 -1.64 10.84
C GLY A 692 -45.51 -1.92 11.06
N THR A 693 -46.37 -1.04 10.54
CA THR A 693 -47.83 -1.08 10.76
C THR A 693 -48.58 -0.64 9.50
N VAL A 694 -49.78 -1.20 9.30
CA VAL A 694 -50.67 -0.85 8.17
C VAL A 694 -50.96 0.66 8.18
N GLY A 695 -50.96 1.28 7.00
CA GLY A 695 -51.12 2.72 6.78
C GLY A 695 -49.94 3.59 7.21
N SER A 696 -48.90 2.99 7.82
CA SER A 696 -47.72 3.71 8.32
C SER A 696 -46.51 3.67 7.37
N GLY A 697 -46.71 3.23 6.12
CA GLY A 697 -45.66 3.08 5.12
C GLY A 697 -44.94 4.39 4.77
N VAL A 698 -45.63 5.54 4.77
CA VAL A 698 -44.96 6.85 4.60
C VAL A 698 -44.06 7.19 5.79
N ARG A 699 -44.42 6.80 7.02
CA ARG A 699 -43.52 6.94 8.18
C ARG A 699 -42.28 6.09 8.01
N VAL A 700 -42.43 4.82 7.60
CA VAL A 700 -41.31 3.89 7.33
C VAL A 700 -40.40 4.47 6.24
N LEU A 701 -40.97 4.92 5.12
CA LEU A 701 -40.24 5.57 4.02
C LEU A 701 -39.43 6.78 4.49
N MET A 702 -40.09 7.76 5.10
CA MET A 702 -39.44 9.01 5.54
C MET A 702 -38.42 8.76 6.67
N SER A 703 -38.59 7.71 7.48
CA SER A 703 -37.65 7.36 8.56
C SER A 703 -36.28 6.85 8.08
N GLY A 704 -36.16 6.50 6.79
CA GLY A 704 -34.90 6.07 6.16
C GLY A 704 -34.42 6.98 5.03
N LEU A 705 -35.32 7.72 4.37
CA LEU A 705 -35.00 8.55 3.20
C LEU A 705 -33.93 9.63 3.46
N ASP A 706 -33.88 10.18 4.67
CA ASP A 706 -32.88 11.19 5.01
C ASP A 706 -31.49 10.57 5.29
N TYR A 707 -31.43 9.30 5.74
CA TYR A 707 -30.17 8.54 5.80
C TYR A 707 -29.76 8.01 4.41
N GLU A 708 -30.71 7.68 3.53
CA GLU A 708 -30.45 7.37 2.11
C GLU A 708 -29.73 8.53 1.43
N ARG A 709 -30.24 9.75 1.60
CA ARG A 709 -29.60 10.96 1.07
C ARG A 709 -28.21 11.18 1.65
N LEU A 710 -28.07 11.07 2.97
CA LEU A 710 -26.78 11.21 3.65
C LEU A 710 -25.74 10.20 3.14
N VAL A 711 -26.02 8.90 3.21
CA VAL A 711 -25.07 7.85 2.79
C VAL A 711 -24.78 7.93 1.30
N LEU A 712 -25.79 8.12 0.44
CA LEU A 712 -25.56 8.24 -1.00
C LEU A 712 -24.84 9.55 -1.39
N SER A 713 -24.82 10.58 -0.54
CA SER A 713 -24.04 11.81 -0.79
C SER A 713 -22.52 11.59 -0.81
N ALA A 714 -22.03 10.50 -0.21
CA ALA A 714 -20.64 10.06 -0.27
C ALA A 714 -20.27 9.39 -1.60
N GLY A 715 -21.25 8.89 -2.37
CA GLY A 715 -21.02 8.33 -3.71
C GLY A 715 -20.41 9.34 -4.69
N PRO A 716 -20.99 10.55 -4.81
CA PRO A 716 -20.38 11.69 -5.50
C PRO A 716 -18.96 12.05 -5.03
N LEU A 717 -18.64 11.92 -3.73
CA LEU A 717 -17.27 12.17 -3.23
C LEU A 717 -16.26 11.18 -3.83
N GLY A 718 -16.63 9.90 -3.89
CA GLY A 718 -15.79 8.87 -4.50
C GLY A 718 -15.55 9.13 -5.99
N ILE A 719 -16.59 9.53 -6.73
CA ILE A 719 -16.46 9.92 -8.15
C ILE A 719 -15.55 11.14 -8.29
N MET A 720 -15.71 12.16 -7.46
CA MET A 720 -14.87 13.36 -7.46
C MET A 720 -13.39 13.05 -7.16
N GLN A 721 -13.12 12.18 -6.18
CA GLN A 721 -11.78 11.71 -5.89
C GLN A 721 -11.21 10.92 -7.07
N SER A 722 -11.99 10.03 -7.69
CA SER A 722 -11.59 9.27 -8.88
C SER A 722 -11.27 10.20 -10.06
N CYS A 723 -12.00 11.31 -10.21
CA CYS A 723 -11.69 12.35 -11.20
C CYS A 723 -10.32 13.00 -10.95
N MET A 724 -10.01 13.36 -9.69
CA MET A 724 -8.69 13.90 -9.31
C MET A 724 -7.56 12.88 -9.51
N ASP A 725 -7.81 11.61 -9.18
CA ASP A 725 -6.86 10.49 -9.36
C ASP A 725 -6.49 10.27 -10.84
N GLN A 726 -7.38 10.60 -11.80
CA GLN A 726 -7.05 10.61 -13.23
C GLN A 726 -6.36 11.91 -13.66
N VAL A 727 -6.89 13.06 -13.22
CA VAL A 727 -6.47 14.38 -13.68
C VAL A 727 -5.02 14.67 -13.33
N VAL A 728 -4.61 14.51 -12.08
CA VAL A 728 -3.31 15.06 -11.66
C VAL A 728 -2.11 14.26 -12.22
N PRO A 729 -2.12 12.92 -12.26
CA PRO A 729 -1.10 12.17 -13.00
C PRO A 729 -1.03 12.54 -14.48
N TYR A 730 -2.18 12.86 -15.10
CA TYR A 730 -2.22 13.25 -16.51
C TYR A 730 -1.63 14.65 -16.77
N ILE A 731 -1.94 15.66 -15.95
CA ILE A 731 -1.40 17.02 -16.17
C ILE A 731 0.12 17.14 -15.95
N HIS A 732 0.72 16.22 -15.18
CA HIS A 732 2.17 16.14 -14.97
C HIS A 732 2.92 15.34 -16.05
N THR A 733 2.20 14.65 -16.95
CA THR A 733 2.79 13.75 -17.96
C THR A 733 2.40 14.09 -19.40
N ARG A 734 1.25 14.73 -19.62
CA ARG A 734 0.85 15.26 -20.93
C ARG A 734 1.49 16.61 -21.19
N GLU A 735 2.15 16.76 -22.33
CA GLU A 735 2.78 18.01 -22.77
C GLU A 735 2.07 18.62 -23.99
N GLN A 736 2.02 19.95 -24.06
CA GLN A 736 1.63 20.76 -25.21
C GLN A 736 2.43 22.08 -25.20
N PHE A 737 2.66 22.69 -26.37
CA PHE A 737 3.47 23.93 -26.51
C PHE A 737 4.84 23.90 -25.81
N GLY A 738 5.46 22.72 -25.71
CA GLY A 738 6.76 22.53 -25.06
C GLY A 738 6.74 22.54 -23.51
N LYS A 739 5.57 22.37 -22.88
CA LYS A 739 5.39 22.35 -21.42
C LYS A 739 4.39 21.29 -20.98
N LYS A 740 4.46 20.84 -19.72
CA LYS A 740 3.44 19.98 -19.12
C LYS A 740 2.15 20.76 -18.98
N ILE A 741 0.99 20.16 -19.27
CA ILE A 741 -0.26 20.93 -19.30
C ILE A 741 -0.64 21.50 -17.92
N GLY A 742 -0.15 20.92 -16.83
CA GLY A 742 -0.27 21.47 -15.47
C GLY A 742 0.55 22.74 -15.20
N GLU A 743 1.39 23.19 -16.12
CA GLU A 743 2.10 24.48 -16.02
C GLU A 743 1.27 25.67 -16.54
N PHE A 744 0.19 25.43 -17.30
CA PHE A 744 -0.65 26.51 -17.81
C PHE A 744 -1.60 27.00 -16.72
N GLN A 745 -1.65 28.31 -16.50
CA GLN A 745 -2.47 28.93 -15.44
C GLN A 745 -3.96 28.56 -15.51
N LEU A 746 -4.53 28.38 -16.72
CA LEU A 746 -5.91 27.91 -16.92
C LEU A 746 -6.14 26.47 -16.44
N MET A 747 -5.11 25.62 -16.47
CA MET A 747 -5.16 24.26 -15.94
C MET A 747 -4.92 24.25 -14.43
N GLN A 748 -4.03 25.11 -13.92
CA GLN A 748 -3.80 25.28 -12.49
C GLN A 748 -5.05 25.78 -11.76
N GLY A 749 -5.72 26.81 -12.31
CA GLY A 749 -7.01 27.29 -11.80
C GLY A 749 -8.06 26.19 -11.79
N LYS A 750 -8.25 25.49 -12.93
CA LYS A 750 -9.18 24.36 -13.04
C LYS A 750 -8.93 23.27 -11.98
N VAL A 751 -7.67 22.91 -11.72
CA VAL A 751 -7.33 21.88 -10.73
C VAL A 751 -7.54 22.39 -9.31
N ALA A 752 -7.34 23.68 -9.04
CA ALA A 752 -7.70 24.30 -7.77
C ALA A 752 -9.23 24.33 -7.56
N ASP A 753 -10.02 24.65 -8.58
CA ASP A 753 -11.48 24.59 -8.55
C ASP A 753 -11.95 23.16 -8.24
N MET A 754 -11.41 22.15 -8.94
CA MET A 754 -11.73 20.74 -8.69
C MET A 754 -11.36 20.31 -7.25
N TYR A 755 -10.16 20.67 -6.77
CA TYR A 755 -9.70 20.34 -5.42
C TYR A 755 -10.56 21.00 -4.33
N THR A 756 -10.92 22.28 -4.51
CA THR A 756 -11.73 23.02 -3.51
C THR A 756 -13.17 22.53 -3.46
N LEU A 757 -13.81 22.29 -4.61
CA LEU A 757 -15.18 21.73 -4.68
C LEU A 757 -15.27 20.33 -4.04
N LEU A 758 -14.28 19.45 -4.30
CA LEU A 758 -14.20 18.13 -3.66
C LEU A 758 -14.10 18.25 -2.14
N ASN A 759 -13.17 19.06 -1.62
CA ASN A 759 -12.95 19.15 -0.17
C ASN A 759 -14.07 19.90 0.56
N ALA A 760 -14.68 20.92 -0.05
CA ALA A 760 -15.88 21.56 0.49
C ALA A 760 -17.05 20.56 0.60
N SER A 761 -17.28 19.77 -0.46
CA SER A 761 -18.30 18.72 -0.47
C SER A 761 -18.04 17.66 0.60
N ARG A 762 -16.79 17.16 0.68
CA ARG A 762 -16.35 16.15 1.66
C ARG A 762 -16.56 16.62 3.10
N SER A 763 -16.11 17.84 3.41
CA SER A 763 -16.29 18.44 4.73
C SER A 763 -17.76 18.60 5.12
N TYR A 764 -18.64 18.96 4.18
CA TYR A 764 -20.07 19.10 4.47
C TYR A 764 -20.72 17.73 4.74
N VAL A 765 -20.53 16.75 3.84
CA VAL A 765 -21.06 15.37 3.97
C VAL A 765 -20.71 14.76 5.33
N TYR A 766 -19.43 14.72 5.69
CA TYR A 766 -19.01 14.09 6.95
C TYR A 766 -19.38 14.89 8.20
N THR A 767 -19.66 16.19 8.08
CA THR A 767 -20.17 16.98 9.21
C THR A 767 -21.62 16.61 9.52
N VAL A 768 -22.45 16.41 8.49
CA VAL A 768 -23.82 15.90 8.67
C VAL A 768 -23.81 14.41 9.07
N ALA A 769 -22.83 13.62 8.63
CA ALA A 769 -22.69 12.22 9.05
C ALA A 769 -22.39 12.09 10.56
N ARG A 770 -21.41 12.85 11.08
CA ARG A 770 -21.12 12.89 12.52
C ARG A 770 -22.29 13.45 13.34
N ALA A 771 -23.05 14.40 12.80
CA ALA A 771 -24.28 14.89 13.44
C ALA A 771 -25.35 13.79 13.52
N ALA A 772 -25.57 13.04 12.45
CA ALA A 772 -26.50 11.91 12.42
C ALA A 772 -26.12 10.79 13.42
N ASP A 773 -24.82 10.55 13.60
CA ASP A 773 -24.29 9.58 14.58
C ASP A 773 -24.47 10.06 16.03
N ALA A 774 -24.42 11.38 16.27
CA ALA A 774 -24.83 12.01 17.52
C ALA A 774 -26.37 12.10 17.69
N GLY A 775 -27.16 11.49 16.80
CA GLY A 775 -28.63 11.53 16.79
C GLY A 775 -29.25 12.82 16.25
N LEU A 776 -28.44 13.80 15.85
CA LEU A 776 -28.84 15.10 15.32
C LEU A 776 -29.10 15.03 13.81
N VAL A 777 -30.15 14.29 13.43
CA VAL A 777 -30.55 14.11 12.03
C VAL A 777 -31.44 15.26 11.57
N SER A 778 -30.98 15.99 10.55
CA SER A 778 -31.67 17.15 9.97
C SER A 778 -32.07 16.86 8.51
N ARG A 779 -33.37 16.95 8.21
CA ARG A 779 -33.89 16.66 6.87
C ARG A 779 -33.34 17.59 5.79
N LYS A 780 -33.28 18.89 6.09
CA LYS A 780 -32.75 19.90 5.16
C LYS A 780 -31.27 19.63 4.87
N ASP A 781 -30.48 19.28 5.89
CA ASP A 781 -29.05 19.08 5.74
C ASP A 781 -28.73 17.78 5.01
N CYS A 782 -29.44 16.68 5.30
CA CYS A 782 -29.35 15.44 4.52
C CYS A 782 -29.69 15.65 3.03
N ALA A 783 -30.69 16.50 2.72
CA ALA A 783 -31.01 16.85 1.34
C ALA A 783 -29.98 17.81 0.71
N ALA A 784 -29.40 18.70 1.49
CA ALA A 784 -28.41 19.69 1.05
C ALA A 784 -27.04 19.07 0.76
N VAL A 785 -26.57 18.11 1.56
CA VAL A 785 -25.27 17.44 1.29
C VAL A 785 -25.29 16.67 -0.03
N ILE A 786 -26.37 15.93 -0.33
CA ILE A 786 -26.48 15.21 -1.60
C ILE A 786 -26.80 16.14 -2.78
N LEU A 787 -27.51 17.25 -2.58
CA LEU A 787 -27.67 18.30 -3.60
C LEU A 787 -26.29 18.86 -4.00
N TYR A 788 -25.50 19.28 -3.01
CA TYR A 788 -24.22 19.92 -3.21
C TYR A 788 -23.17 18.95 -3.79
N SER A 789 -23.03 17.74 -3.22
CA SER A 789 -22.02 16.78 -3.68
C SER A 789 -22.32 16.22 -5.07
N ALA A 790 -23.59 15.99 -5.41
CA ALA A 790 -23.98 15.46 -6.72
C ALA A 790 -23.69 16.44 -7.87
N GLU A 791 -24.12 17.70 -7.74
CA GLU A 791 -23.90 18.71 -8.78
C GLU A 791 -22.40 18.99 -8.96
N ASN A 792 -21.64 19.05 -7.85
CA ASN A 792 -20.18 19.18 -7.90
C ASN A 792 -19.49 17.96 -8.56
N ALA A 793 -19.99 16.74 -8.36
CA ALA A 793 -19.42 15.55 -9.02
C ALA A 793 -19.62 15.56 -10.54
N THR A 794 -20.80 15.99 -11.03
CA THR A 794 -21.01 16.20 -12.47
C THR A 794 -20.04 17.26 -13.02
N GLN A 795 -19.83 18.36 -12.30
CA GLN A 795 -18.88 19.40 -12.71
C GLN A 795 -17.42 18.90 -12.72
N LEU A 796 -16.97 18.20 -11.68
CA LEU A 796 -15.62 17.62 -11.64
C LEU A 796 -15.40 16.60 -12.76
N ALA A 797 -16.39 15.77 -13.07
CA ALA A 797 -16.27 14.81 -14.16
C ALA A 797 -16.20 15.48 -15.54
N LEU A 798 -16.96 16.57 -15.76
CA LEU A 798 -16.81 17.42 -16.94
C LEU A 798 -15.41 18.05 -17.03
N GLN A 799 -14.89 18.60 -15.92
CA GLN A 799 -13.53 19.17 -15.89
C GLN A 799 -12.45 18.09 -16.09
N ALA A 800 -12.66 16.86 -15.64
CA ALA A 800 -11.74 15.75 -15.85
C ALA A 800 -11.66 15.34 -17.33
N ILE A 801 -12.80 15.19 -18.02
CA ILE A 801 -12.85 14.99 -19.47
C ILE A 801 -12.14 16.15 -20.19
N GLN A 802 -12.48 17.39 -19.85
CA GLN A 802 -11.89 18.58 -20.47
C GLN A 802 -10.36 18.69 -20.25
N THR A 803 -9.86 18.17 -19.12
CA THR A 803 -8.44 18.16 -18.78
C THR A 803 -7.67 17.09 -19.53
N LEU A 804 -8.26 15.91 -19.74
CA LEU A 804 -7.67 14.86 -20.58
C LEU A 804 -7.83 15.16 -22.09
N GLY A 805 -8.73 16.08 -22.46
CA GLY A 805 -8.98 16.50 -23.83
C GLY A 805 -9.56 15.34 -24.66
N GLY A 806 -9.02 15.10 -25.85
CA GLY A 806 -9.44 13.97 -26.70
C GLY A 806 -9.34 12.61 -25.99
N ASN A 807 -8.32 12.40 -25.16
CA ASN A 807 -8.18 11.19 -24.35
C ASN A 807 -9.31 11.06 -23.31
N GLY A 808 -9.85 12.17 -22.81
CA GLY A 808 -10.91 12.14 -21.80
C GLY A 808 -12.27 11.70 -22.34
N TYR A 809 -12.42 11.71 -23.66
CA TYR A 809 -13.67 11.46 -24.39
C TYR A 809 -13.77 10.02 -24.96
N ILE A 810 -12.69 9.24 -24.88
CA ILE A 810 -12.64 7.85 -25.35
C ILE A 810 -12.70 6.86 -24.17
N ASN A 811 -13.28 5.67 -24.37
CA ASN A 811 -13.59 4.73 -23.28
C ASN A 811 -12.36 4.00 -22.71
N GLU A 812 -11.21 4.15 -23.33
CA GLU A 812 -9.89 3.75 -22.81
C GLU A 812 -9.50 4.52 -21.55
N PHE A 813 -10.11 5.69 -21.30
CA PHE A 813 -9.96 6.45 -20.05
C PHE A 813 -11.29 6.47 -19.27
N PRO A 814 -11.28 6.31 -17.93
CA PRO A 814 -12.51 6.16 -17.16
C PRO A 814 -13.30 7.47 -16.99
N THR A 815 -12.78 8.63 -17.40
CA THR A 815 -13.45 9.94 -17.24
C THR A 815 -14.82 9.98 -17.92
N GLY A 816 -14.96 9.35 -19.09
CA GLY A 816 -16.25 9.20 -19.77
C GLY A 816 -17.26 8.35 -18.98
N ARG A 817 -16.81 7.39 -18.18
CA ARG A 817 -17.66 6.63 -17.24
C ARG A 817 -18.02 7.47 -16.02
N LEU A 818 -17.03 8.13 -15.41
CA LEU A 818 -17.23 8.95 -14.20
C LEU A 818 -18.29 10.04 -14.41
N LEU A 819 -18.37 10.67 -15.58
CA LEU A 819 -19.45 11.63 -15.90
C LEU A 819 -20.83 10.96 -16.02
N ARG A 820 -20.91 9.82 -16.72
CA ARG A 820 -22.15 9.06 -16.88
C ARG A 820 -22.69 8.58 -15.53
N ASP A 821 -21.81 8.14 -14.64
CA ASP A 821 -22.12 7.71 -13.27
C ASP A 821 -22.55 8.90 -12.40
N ALA A 822 -21.80 10.00 -12.41
CA ALA A 822 -22.07 11.20 -11.61
C ALA A 822 -23.52 11.69 -11.78
N LYS A 823 -23.99 11.76 -13.03
CA LYS A 823 -25.27 12.37 -13.37
C LYS A 823 -26.49 11.66 -12.74
N LEU A 824 -26.37 10.39 -12.33
CA LEU A 824 -27.48 9.74 -11.60
C LEU A 824 -27.74 10.41 -10.25
N TYR A 825 -26.71 10.91 -9.56
CA TYR A 825 -26.85 11.46 -8.21
C TYR A 825 -27.59 12.80 -8.16
N GLU A 826 -27.86 13.45 -9.29
CA GLU A 826 -28.78 14.60 -9.38
C GLU A 826 -30.26 14.18 -9.50
N ILE A 827 -30.54 12.87 -9.68
CA ILE A 827 -31.85 12.31 -10.03
C ILE A 827 -32.34 11.29 -8.97
N GLY A 828 -31.48 10.35 -8.58
CA GLY A 828 -31.76 9.36 -7.53
C GLY A 828 -31.89 9.98 -6.13
N ALA A 829 -32.47 9.27 -5.15
CA ALA A 829 -32.78 9.78 -3.80
C ALA A 829 -33.66 11.07 -3.78
N GLY A 830 -34.40 11.30 -4.87
CA GLY A 830 -35.12 12.54 -5.17
C GLY A 830 -34.23 13.55 -5.90
N THR A 831 -34.76 14.20 -6.95
CA THR A 831 -33.99 15.08 -7.83
C THR A 831 -33.48 16.34 -7.13
N SER A 832 -32.52 17.03 -7.74
CA SER A 832 -32.02 18.33 -7.26
C SER A 832 -33.13 19.36 -6.99
N GLU A 833 -34.22 19.37 -7.77
CA GLU A 833 -35.37 20.26 -7.58
C GLU A 833 -36.16 19.89 -6.32
N ILE A 834 -36.36 18.59 -6.07
CA ILE A 834 -37.03 18.08 -4.86
C ILE A 834 -36.20 18.36 -3.61
N ARG A 835 -34.87 18.31 -3.71
CA ARG A 835 -33.95 18.73 -2.62
C ARG A 835 -34.08 20.23 -2.36
N ARG A 836 -34.00 21.06 -3.41
CA ARG A 836 -34.16 22.53 -3.31
C ARG A 836 -35.52 22.92 -2.70
N MET A 837 -36.61 22.31 -3.16
CA MET A 837 -37.96 22.49 -2.62
C MET A 837 -38.01 22.12 -1.13
N LEU A 838 -37.41 20.99 -0.75
CA LEU A 838 -37.41 20.52 0.63
C LEU A 838 -36.61 21.45 1.54
N ILE A 839 -35.39 21.81 1.16
CA ILE A 839 -34.52 22.73 1.90
C ILE A 839 -35.23 24.09 2.09
N GLY A 840 -35.77 24.67 1.02
CA GLY A 840 -36.49 25.94 1.09
C GLY A 840 -37.75 25.88 1.96
N ARG A 841 -38.46 24.74 1.98
CA ARG A 841 -39.63 24.53 2.84
C ARG A 841 -39.28 24.42 4.31
N GLU A 842 -38.29 23.61 4.66
CA GLU A 842 -37.86 23.45 6.06
C GLU A 842 -37.27 24.77 6.58
N LEU A 843 -36.45 25.49 5.79
CA LEU A 843 -35.93 26.82 6.15
C LEU A 843 -37.03 27.87 6.35
N PHE A 844 -38.12 27.82 5.58
CA PHE A 844 -39.27 28.70 5.79
C PHE A 844 -39.95 28.41 7.13
N ILE A 845 -40.22 27.14 7.43
CA ILE A 845 -40.85 26.70 8.69
C ILE A 845 -39.96 26.98 9.91
N GLU A 846 -38.64 26.92 9.78
CA GLU A 846 -37.67 27.30 10.81
C GLU A 846 -37.56 28.82 11.04
N SER A 847 -38.21 29.64 10.21
CA SER A 847 -38.20 31.11 10.29
C SER A 847 -39.52 31.72 10.79
N GLU A 848 -40.51 30.88 11.14
CA GLU A 848 -41.77 31.23 11.82
C GLU A 848 -41.69 31.05 13.34
#